data_AF-A0A2E6NRC7-F1
#
_entry.id   AF-A0A2E6NRC7-F1
#
_cell.length_a   1.000
_cell.length_b   1.000
_cell.length_c   1.000
_cell.angle_alpha   90.00
_cell.angle_beta   90.00
_cell.angle_gamma   90.00
#
_symmetry.space_group_name_H-M   'P 1'
#
loop_
_entity.id
_entity.type
_entity.pdbx_description
1 polymer ?
#
loop_
_entity_poly.entity_id
_entity_poly.type
_entity_poly.pdbx_seq_one_letter_code
_entity_poly.pdbx_strand_id
1 'polypeptide(L)'
;MTVSSSLKTHLLVVIAGGLCSVLFSQDLLRAGEETALILPDIIVRQSDLLDNDIRNTGGRRLLRLSNGTANAGTGPLYLYGVTPGNGDGTQDVRQRVFREDGSFFERVAGVFVYHAEHNHIHFEEWAQYRLRRVIGEDGVGDVVAEGAKTSFCILDLGVYNRNLPGYRPGGFFRTCSSTTQGLSVGWIDVYSRSLPGQNIDITDVPDGHYWIESEVDPNNNVLESNEDNNIARVRVTIGNPADINLDAYEPNNDLDTVMNLTVGSPNSSNLGPCNPKRTLRNLTLHERGESDYFRFYSNETGGIADFVRVDFDNTYGNVDLALLDSEGNVIETSRTDRDFERISLFEKPEGWYYARVSGRNGDTSEGYRLSINPPANQPPAISTLTPAVGDTRIRHGLDLYLVNWEYSDPESDAAWVTVYLNDTRELNETAEMLDPSLHTNADLGFVVINSAEVKPGTYYVYCQITDGGLTRGDWSEGTLSIVDAGQECATLGGASDCNGNGFTDQCDIEFGTSEDCNGNGVPDECDIENRDSLDQDGDLQPDECQDTRISFHRGDVNGDSNLDVSDAVGTLEYLFAGSTQPTCLEACDFNNDWTIDISDAVSSLNYLFLGGAPPAAPGPPESACGNDPDDADSRGDLGCTGYSGC
;
A
#
# COMPACT_ATOMS: atom_id res chain seq x y z
N MET A 1 49.64 21.06 -44.63
CA MET A 1 50.59 21.76 -43.74
C MET A 1 50.83 20.82 -42.57
N THR A 2 51.92 20.03 -42.56
CA THR A 2 53.24 20.38 -41.97
C THR A 2 53.15 20.59 -40.44
N VAL A 3 53.52 19.60 -39.59
CA VAL A 3 54.90 19.25 -39.12
C VAL A 3 55.39 20.27 -38.06
N SER A 4 55.87 19.95 -36.84
CA SER A 4 56.05 18.73 -35.99
C SER A 4 56.10 19.20 -34.49
N SER A 5 56.55 18.58 -33.38
CA SER A 5 57.36 17.39 -32.96
C SER A 5 57.14 17.17 -31.42
N SER A 6 57.68 16.21 -30.63
CA SER A 6 58.49 14.99 -30.80
C SER A 6 58.41 14.07 -29.54
N LEU A 7 58.70 12.78 -29.74
CA LEU A 7 59.14 11.67 -28.86
C LEU A 7 60.13 12.04 -27.70
N LYS A 8 60.42 11.25 -26.64
CA LYS A 8 59.87 9.97 -26.06
C LYS A 8 60.43 9.68 -24.63
N THR A 9 59.85 8.66 -23.98
CA THR A 9 60.24 7.88 -22.77
C THR A 9 61.74 7.53 -22.52
N HIS A 10 62.21 7.57 -21.24
CA HIS A 10 62.50 6.37 -20.38
C HIS A 10 63.38 6.60 -19.11
N LEU A 11 62.91 6.07 -17.96
CA LEU A 11 63.57 5.15 -17.00
C LEU A 11 64.87 5.52 -16.19
N LEU A 12 64.67 5.90 -14.91
CA LEU A 12 65.21 5.32 -13.63
C LEU A 12 66.74 5.15 -13.31
N VAL A 13 67.06 5.17 -12.00
CA VAL A 13 68.29 4.66 -11.29
C VAL A 13 69.58 5.55 -11.30
N VAL A 14 70.45 5.66 -10.26
CA VAL A 14 70.35 5.71 -8.77
C VAL A 14 71.71 6.12 -8.12
N ILE A 15 71.73 6.55 -6.84
CA ILE A 15 72.86 6.62 -5.84
C ILE A 15 74.03 7.64 -6.00
N ALA A 16 74.06 8.58 -5.02
CA ALA A 16 75.16 9.15 -4.18
C ALA A 16 76.60 9.48 -4.67
N GLY A 17 77.19 10.52 -4.06
CA GLY A 17 78.62 10.51 -3.67
C GLY A 17 79.38 11.85 -3.53
N GLY A 18 79.64 12.31 -2.29
CA GLY A 18 80.72 13.26 -1.93
C GLY A 18 80.47 14.77 -2.18
N LEU A 19 80.54 15.66 -1.19
CA LEU A 19 81.69 16.12 -0.36
C LEU A 19 82.56 17.21 -1.02
N CYS A 20 82.22 18.47 -0.76
CA CYS A 20 83.18 19.44 -0.20
C CYS A 20 82.44 20.51 0.62
N SER A 21 83.06 21.03 1.67
CA SER A 21 82.43 21.89 2.67
C SER A 21 82.84 23.36 2.55
N VAL A 22 81.88 24.26 2.81
CA VAL A 22 82.18 25.64 3.23
C VAL A 22 81.48 25.85 4.57
N LEU A 23 82.27 26.06 5.62
CA LEU A 23 81.77 26.34 6.96
C LEU A 23 81.38 27.81 7.06
N PHE A 24 80.10 28.09 7.31
CA PHE A 24 79.66 29.29 8.01
C PHE A 24 79.02 28.87 9.34
N SER A 25 79.27 29.65 10.39
CA SER A 25 78.95 29.27 11.76
C SER A 25 77.45 29.13 12.01
N GLN A 26 77.11 28.17 12.87
CA GLN A 26 75.77 28.02 13.42
C GLN A 26 75.52 29.06 14.52
N ASP A 27 74.80 30.13 14.19
CA ASP A 27 74.03 30.88 15.17
C ASP A 27 72.55 30.50 14.99
N LEU A 28 72.05 29.60 15.84
CA LEU A 28 70.66 29.13 15.79
C LEU A 28 69.70 30.20 16.33
N LEU A 29 69.26 31.10 15.44
CA LEU A 29 67.96 31.75 15.61
C LEU A 29 66.86 30.73 15.29
N ARG A 30 66.49 29.93 16.30
CA ARG A 30 65.21 29.21 16.29
C ARG A 30 64.09 30.24 16.34
N ALA A 31 63.49 30.53 15.19
CA ALA A 31 62.07 30.82 15.19
C ALA A 31 61.37 29.60 15.83
N GLY A 32 60.53 29.84 16.83
CA GLY A 32 59.72 28.77 17.40
C GLY A 32 58.67 28.34 16.38
N GLU A 33 58.47 27.04 16.23
CA GLU A 33 57.20 26.54 15.70
C GLU A 33 56.14 26.95 16.72
N GLU A 34 55.19 27.81 16.32
CA GLU A 34 54.06 28.14 17.17
C GLU A 34 53.13 26.93 17.22
N THR A 35 52.87 26.43 18.43
CA THR A 35 52.09 25.20 18.63
C THR A 35 50.64 25.40 18.16
N ALA A 36 50.08 24.37 17.52
CA ALA A 36 48.81 24.49 16.84
C ALA A 36 47.66 24.81 17.81
N LEU A 37 46.68 25.59 17.35
CA LEU A 37 45.50 25.92 18.14
C LEU A 37 44.53 24.72 18.15
N ILE A 38 43.91 24.46 19.30
CA ILE A 38 42.73 23.61 19.41
C ILE A 38 41.52 24.50 19.67
N LEU A 39 40.61 24.54 18.70
CA LEU A 39 39.51 25.50 18.63
C LEU A 39 38.15 24.79 18.78
N PRO A 40 37.13 25.49 19.30
CA PRO A 40 35.75 25.01 19.19
C PRO A 40 35.28 25.05 17.73
N ASP A 41 34.19 24.37 17.46
CA ASP A 41 33.43 24.42 16.20
C ASP A 41 31.97 24.35 16.62
N ILE A 42 31.34 25.50 16.88
CA ILE A 42 29.99 25.57 17.42
C ILE A 42 28.96 25.53 16.28
N ILE A 43 28.21 24.43 16.23
CA ILE A 43 27.18 24.19 15.23
C ILE A 43 25.79 24.13 15.87
N VAL A 44 24.77 24.53 15.13
CA VAL A 44 23.37 24.23 15.50
C VAL A 44 23.03 22.80 15.03
N ARG A 45 22.56 21.95 15.94
CA ARG A 45 22.08 20.61 15.59
C ARG A 45 20.67 20.69 15.02
N GLN A 46 20.58 20.56 13.69
CA GLN A 46 19.34 20.67 12.90
C GLN A 46 18.14 19.90 13.48
N SER A 47 18.33 18.70 14.02
CA SER A 47 17.24 17.89 14.59
C SER A 47 16.55 18.53 15.80
N ASP A 48 17.22 19.40 16.58
CA ASP A 48 16.57 20.08 17.70
C ASP A 48 15.55 21.13 17.22
N LEU A 49 15.70 21.66 16.00
CA LEU A 49 14.75 22.62 15.41
C LEU A 49 13.43 21.94 14.98
N LEU A 50 13.41 20.61 14.82
CA LEU A 50 12.20 19.83 14.53
C LEU A 50 11.27 19.74 15.76
N ASP A 51 11.78 19.90 16.99
CA ASP A 51 10.96 20.12 18.18
C ASP A 51 10.55 21.60 18.26
N ASN A 52 9.60 21.98 17.43
CA ASN A 52 8.93 23.29 17.41
C ASN A 52 7.42 23.14 17.66
N ASP A 53 6.71 24.23 18.00
CA ASP A 53 5.23 24.29 17.95
C ASP A 53 4.66 25.72 17.87
N ILE A 54 3.58 25.93 17.13
CA ILE A 54 2.90 27.22 17.02
C ILE A 54 1.85 27.36 18.14
N ARG A 55 1.97 28.40 18.97
CA ARG A 55 1.02 28.69 20.08
C ARG A 55 0.35 30.05 19.93
N ASN A 56 -0.96 30.06 20.06
CA ASN A 56 -1.73 31.30 20.22
C ASN A 56 -1.78 31.68 21.71
N THR A 57 -1.33 32.89 22.07
CA THR A 57 -1.32 33.36 23.47
C THR A 57 -1.45 34.88 23.52
N GLY A 58 -2.44 35.40 24.25
CA GLY A 58 -2.64 36.84 24.43
C GLY A 58 -2.93 37.62 23.14
N GLY A 59 -3.43 36.95 22.08
CA GLY A 59 -3.65 37.53 20.76
C GLY A 59 -2.43 37.49 19.82
N ARG A 60 -1.29 36.96 20.26
CA ARG A 60 -0.10 36.72 19.43
C ARG A 60 -0.01 35.24 19.02
N ARG A 61 0.49 34.98 17.81
CA ARG A 61 0.82 33.65 17.29
C ARG A 61 2.33 33.48 17.37
N LEU A 62 2.81 32.62 18.26
CA LEU A 62 4.23 32.45 18.59
C LEU A 62 4.73 31.09 18.11
N LEU A 63 5.71 31.07 17.21
CA LEU A 63 6.43 29.87 16.82
C LEU A 63 7.48 29.56 17.88
N ARG A 64 7.20 28.57 18.73
CA ARG A 64 8.12 28.03 19.74
C ARG A 64 9.09 27.08 19.04
N LEU A 65 10.35 27.08 19.45
CA LEU A 65 11.38 26.17 18.93
C LEU A 65 12.35 25.75 20.03
N SER A 66 12.81 24.51 19.97
CA SER A 66 13.98 24.01 20.68
C SER A 66 15.23 24.32 19.85
N ASN A 67 16.38 24.47 20.51
CA ASN A 67 17.63 24.84 19.86
C ASN A 67 18.83 24.23 20.59
N GLY A 68 19.60 23.42 19.87
CA GLY A 68 20.81 22.77 20.37
C GLY A 68 22.08 23.33 19.72
N THR A 69 22.98 23.93 20.52
CA THR A 69 24.29 24.42 20.07
C THR A 69 25.40 23.51 20.58
N ALA A 70 26.13 22.85 19.68
CA ALA A 70 27.07 21.77 19.99
C ALA A 70 28.51 22.12 19.61
N ASN A 71 29.48 21.72 20.43
CA ASN A 71 30.89 21.86 20.09
C ASN A 71 31.40 20.60 19.37
N ALA A 72 31.57 20.69 18.05
CA ALA A 72 32.12 19.68 17.17
C ALA A 72 33.66 19.71 17.08
N GLY A 73 34.31 20.71 17.67
CA GLY A 73 35.71 21.06 17.44
C GLY A 73 36.73 20.21 18.19
N THR A 74 38.00 20.62 18.12
CA THR A 74 39.13 19.95 18.79
C THR A 74 39.46 20.55 20.15
N GLY A 75 39.02 21.79 20.40
CA GLY A 75 39.21 22.52 21.64
C GLY A 75 37.89 22.84 22.37
N PRO A 76 37.90 23.01 23.70
CA PRO A 76 36.74 23.47 24.43
C PRO A 76 36.49 24.96 24.16
N LEU A 77 35.22 25.35 23.98
CA LEU A 77 34.84 26.75 24.13
C LEU A 77 34.94 27.10 25.62
N TYR A 78 35.83 28.02 25.98
CA TYR A 78 36.03 28.46 27.37
C TYR A 78 35.87 29.97 27.46
N LEU A 79 34.75 30.41 28.02
CA LEU A 79 34.38 31.82 28.18
C LEU A 79 34.41 32.18 29.66
N TYR A 80 35.03 33.30 30.02
CA TYR A 80 35.00 33.82 31.39
C TYR A 80 34.84 35.33 31.45
N GLY A 81 34.12 35.80 32.47
CA GLY A 81 33.87 37.20 32.71
C GLY A 81 35.02 37.87 33.46
N VAL A 82 35.39 39.08 33.04
CA VAL A 82 36.36 39.92 33.75
C VAL A 82 35.74 40.34 35.08
N THR A 83 36.51 40.20 36.16
CA THR A 83 36.09 40.56 37.52
C THR A 83 37.03 41.61 38.14
N PRO A 84 36.50 42.63 38.85
CA PRO A 84 35.08 42.95 39.03
C PRO A 84 34.41 43.36 37.71
N GLY A 85 33.11 43.08 37.57
CA GLY A 85 32.31 43.48 36.42
C GLY A 85 32.03 44.98 36.37
N ASN A 86 31.35 45.42 35.33
CA ASN A 86 31.29 46.83 34.89
C ASN A 86 30.43 47.74 35.80
N GLY A 87 29.72 47.17 36.79
CA GLY A 87 28.95 47.90 37.81
C GLY A 87 27.51 48.21 37.43
N ASP A 88 27.10 47.91 36.21
CA ASP A 88 25.76 48.07 35.62
C ASP A 88 24.96 46.76 35.55
N GLY A 89 25.59 45.62 35.85
CA GLY A 89 25.03 44.27 35.68
C GLY A 89 25.72 43.44 34.59
N THR A 90 26.69 44.03 33.87
CA THR A 90 27.46 43.38 32.80
C THR A 90 28.88 42.99 33.22
N GLN A 91 29.50 42.08 32.46
CA GLN A 91 30.93 41.74 32.54
C GLN A 91 31.50 41.56 31.13
N ASP A 92 32.66 42.17 30.84
CA ASP A 92 33.41 41.87 29.61
C ASP A 92 33.80 40.38 29.58
N VAL A 93 33.61 39.70 28.45
CA VAL A 93 33.94 38.27 28.31
C VAL A 93 35.24 38.07 27.55
N ARG A 94 36.06 37.16 28.07
CA ARG A 94 37.27 36.66 27.43
C ARG A 94 37.08 35.20 27.02
N GLN A 95 37.41 34.90 25.77
CA GLN A 95 37.61 33.53 25.32
C GLN A 95 39.06 33.15 25.60
N ARG A 96 39.26 32.01 26.28
CA ARG A 96 40.58 31.38 26.40
C ARG A 96 40.76 30.37 25.27
N VAL A 97 41.75 30.62 24.42
CA VAL A 97 42.08 29.81 23.24
C VAL A 97 43.31 28.97 23.56
N PHE A 98 43.18 27.65 23.45
CA PHE A 98 44.21 26.68 23.85
C PHE A 98 45.08 26.22 22.67
N ARG A 99 46.30 25.79 22.97
CA ARG A 99 47.22 25.10 22.04
C ARG A 99 47.37 23.63 22.41
N GLU A 100 47.85 22.82 21.47
CA GLU A 100 48.11 21.38 21.67
C GLU A 100 49.05 21.08 22.86
N ASP A 101 49.98 21.99 23.19
CA ASP A 101 50.89 21.88 24.34
C ASP A 101 50.25 22.23 25.69
N GLY A 102 48.97 22.62 25.71
CA GLY A 102 48.24 23.05 26.90
C GLY A 102 48.49 24.50 27.32
N SER A 103 49.32 25.26 26.60
CA SER A 103 49.37 26.71 26.71
C SER A 103 48.11 27.35 26.14
N PHE A 104 47.91 28.64 26.41
CA PHE A 104 46.75 29.37 25.91
C PHE A 104 47.08 30.85 25.66
N PHE A 105 46.19 31.54 24.95
CA PHE A 105 46.06 32.99 24.95
C PHE A 105 44.60 33.38 25.18
N GLU A 106 44.34 34.67 25.35
CA GLU A 106 43.01 35.18 25.72
C GLU A 106 42.63 36.37 24.83
N ARG A 107 41.47 36.28 24.15
CA ARG A 107 40.90 37.35 23.31
C ARG A 107 39.61 37.89 23.92
N VAL A 108 39.22 39.10 23.52
CA VAL A 108 37.85 39.59 23.77
C VAL A 108 36.90 38.67 23.01
N ALA A 109 35.75 38.36 23.61
CA ALA A 109 34.70 37.60 22.95
C ALA A 109 33.37 38.38 22.90
N GLY A 110 32.83 38.80 24.05
CA GLY A 110 31.53 39.45 24.09
C GLY A 110 31.22 40.03 25.46
N VAL A 111 29.95 40.01 25.86
CA VAL A 111 29.48 40.54 27.15
C VAL A 111 28.60 39.49 27.85
N PHE A 112 28.81 39.31 29.16
CA PHE A 112 27.88 38.59 30.03
C PHE A 112 26.91 39.58 30.66
N VAL A 113 25.61 39.30 30.62
CA VAL A 113 24.53 40.10 31.24
C VAL A 113 23.75 39.25 32.24
N TYR A 114 23.42 39.81 33.40
CA TYR A 114 22.61 39.10 34.41
C TYR A 114 21.12 39.07 34.05
N HIS A 115 20.59 37.89 33.71
CA HIS A 115 19.20 37.70 33.31
C HIS A 115 18.30 37.40 34.52
N ALA A 116 17.60 38.43 35.02
CA ALA A 116 16.83 38.35 36.26
C ALA A 116 15.74 37.27 36.26
N GLU A 117 15.10 36.97 35.13
CA GLU A 117 14.07 35.93 35.01
C GLU A 117 14.61 34.51 35.19
N HIS A 118 15.91 34.28 34.90
CA HIS A 118 16.56 32.97 35.06
C HIS A 118 17.54 32.93 36.25
N ASN A 119 17.76 34.05 36.92
CA ASN A 119 18.62 34.19 38.11
C ASN A 119 20.10 33.79 37.87
N HIS A 120 20.62 34.02 36.66
CA HIS A 120 22.02 33.78 36.30
C HIS A 120 22.49 34.66 35.12
N ILE A 121 23.77 34.64 34.78
CA ILE A 121 24.32 35.39 33.64
C ILE A 121 24.15 34.65 32.30
N HIS A 122 23.88 35.38 31.23
CA HIS A 122 23.90 34.92 29.84
C HIS A 122 25.10 35.52 29.10
N PHE A 123 25.62 34.84 28.08
CA PHE A 123 26.35 35.46 26.97
C PHE A 123 25.34 36.11 26.02
N GLU A 124 25.51 37.41 25.75
CA GLU A 124 24.69 38.14 24.79
C GLU A 124 25.03 37.77 23.34
N GLU A 125 24.07 37.90 22.43
CA GLU A 125 24.25 37.64 20.99
C GLU A 125 24.73 36.21 20.67
N TRP A 126 24.42 35.23 21.51
CA TRP A 126 24.85 33.83 21.34
C TRP A 126 24.16 33.11 20.18
N ALA A 127 22.87 33.35 19.96
CA ALA A 127 22.15 32.75 18.83
C ALA A 127 21.04 33.66 18.30
N GLN A 128 20.88 33.73 16.98
CA GLN A 128 19.77 34.44 16.33
C GLN A 128 18.82 33.43 15.66
N TYR A 129 17.54 33.51 16.01
CA TYR A 129 16.49 32.78 15.31
C TYR A 129 15.83 33.66 14.26
N ARG A 130 15.60 33.12 13.07
CA ARG A 130 14.90 33.80 11.98
C ARG A 130 13.88 32.88 11.36
N LEU A 131 12.76 33.44 10.94
CA LEU A 131 11.85 32.80 10.00
C LEU A 131 12.12 33.42 8.63
N ARG A 132 12.33 32.60 7.61
CA ARG A 132 12.71 33.05 6.26
C ARG A 132 11.81 32.43 5.21
N ARG A 133 11.56 33.16 4.12
CA ARG A 133 10.74 32.68 3.01
C ARG A 133 11.42 31.49 2.30
N VAL A 134 10.64 30.49 1.88
CA VAL A 134 11.08 29.57 0.82
C VAL A 134 10.96 30.28 -0.53
N ILE A 135 11.91 30.10 -1.44
CA ILE A 135 11.85 30.65 -2.82
C ILE A 135 12.25 29.59 -3.87
N GLY A 136 11.35 29.33 -4.81
CA GLY A 136 11.48 28.16 -5.70
C GLY A 136 11.37 26.86 -4.91
N GLU A 137 11.95 25.77 -5.46
CA GLU A 137 11.89 24.43 -4.87
C GLU A 137 12.58 24.33 -3.50
N ASP A 138 13.71 25.02 -3.30
CA ASP A 138 14.55 24.86 -2.08
C ASP A 138 15.33 26.11 -1.65
N GLY A 139 15.09 27.27 -2.27
CA GLY A 139 15.86 28.48 -2.00
C GLY A 139 15.53 29.12 -0.65
N VAL A 140 16.55 29.73 -0.03
CA VAL A 140 16.41 30.53 1.20
C VAL A 140 16.25 32.01 0.83
N GLY A 141 15.07 32.56 1.10
CA GLY A 141 14.71 33.94 0.79
C GLY A 141 14.93 34.93 1.94
N ASP A 142 14.20 36.04 1.87
CA ASP A 142 14.22 37.12 2.86
C ASP A 142 13.79 36.65 4.25
N VAL A 143 14.29 37.32 5.27
CA VAL A 143 13.83 37.20 6.66
C VAL A 143 12.47 37.87 6.79
N VAL A 144 11.49 37.16 7.34
CA VAL A 144 10.11 37.65 7.53
C VAL A 144 9.74 37.87 9.00
N ALA A 145 10.45 37.21 9.93
CA ALA A 145 10.34 37.44 11.38
C ALA A 145 11.63 36.99 12.09
N GLU A 146 11.89 37.50 13.30
CA GLU A 146 13.07 37.15 14.10
C GLU A 146 12.70 36.85 15.56
N GLY A 147 13.48 35.98 16.20
CA GLY A 147 13.33 35.61 17.60
C GLY A 147 13.96 36.64 18.54
N ALA A 148 13.25 36.97 19.62
CA ALA A 148 13.65 38.03 20.56
C ALA A 148 14.60 37.58 21.69
N LYS A 149 14.91 36.27 21.81
CA LYS A 149 15.83 35.73 22.82
C LYS A 149 17.13 35.34 22.16
N THR A 150 18.10 36.25 22.21
CA THR A 150 19.43 36.07 21.62
C THR A 150 20.51 35.65 22.62
N SER A 151 20.25 35.78 23.92
CA SER A 151 21.22 35.51 24.98
C SER A 151 20.90 34.28 25.84
N PHE A 152 21.96 33.55 26.20
CA PHE A 152 21.90 32.22 26.80
C PHE A 152 23.03 31.99 27.80
N CYS A 153 22.81 31.18 28.83
CA CYS A 153 23.91 30.59 29.60
C CYS A 153 24.46 29.37 28.83
N ILE A 154 25.76 29.32 28.56
CA ILE A 154 26.38 28.27 27.72
C ILE A 154 26.96 27.17 28.62
N LEU A 155 26.44 25.95 28.52
CA LEU A 155 26.80 24.83 29.40
C LEU A 155 26.63 23.41 28.78
N ASP A 156 27.30 22.42 29.39
CA ASP A 156 27.31 21.02 28.99
C ASP A 156 26.03 20.27 29.43
N LEU A 157 24.88 20.49 28.74
CA LEU A 157 23.62 19.79 29.05
C LEU A 157 23.56 18.35 28.50
N GLY A 158 24.05 18.11 27.28
CA GLY A 158 23.94 16.84 26.58
C GLY A 158 25.22 16.43 25.85
N VAL A 159 25.24 15.20 25.33
CA VAL A 159 26.36 14.69 24.52
C VAL A 159 25.97 14.71 23.04
N TYR A 160 26.75 15.45 22.24
CA TYR A 160 26.62 15.47 20.79
C TYR A 160 27.33 14.28 20.15
N ASN A 161 28.65 14.15 20.37
CA ASN A 161 29.47 13.15 19.70
C ASN A 161 30.62 12.67 20.60
N ARG A 162 30.60 11.39 20.97
CA ARG A 162 31.60 10.75 21.86
C ARG A 162 32.92 10.41 21.16
N ASN A 163 32.96 10.49 19.83
CA ASN A 163 34.09 10.03 19.01
C ASN A 163 35.07 11.17 18.65
N LEU A 164 34.77 12.42 19.03
CA LEU A 164 35.59 13.57 18.69
C LEU A 164 36.93 13.59 19.47
N PRO A 165 38.06 13.90 18.82
CA PRO A 165 39.35 14.05 19.48
C PRO A 165 39.29 15.17 20.53
N GLY A 166 39.23 14.79 21.81
CA GLY A 166 39.10 15.72 22.93
C GLY A 166 37.85 15.52 23.80
N TYR A 167 36.88 14.71 23.36
CA TYR A 167 35.67 14.42 24.15
C TYR A 167 36.01 13.85 25.54
N ARG A 168 35.38 14.41 26.57
CA ARG A 168 35.54 13.97 27.97
C ARG A 168 34.21 13.51 28.54
N PRO A 169 34.10 12.25 29.02
CA PRO A 169 32.96 11.78 29.78
C PRO A 169 32.67 12.68 30.98
N GLY A 170 31.45 13.17 31.07
CA GLY A 170 31.00 14.06 32.12
C GLY A 170 31.30 15.56 31.93
N GLY A 171 31.90 16.00 30.82
CA GLY A 171 32.07 17.42 30.50
C GLY A 171 32.85 18.24 31.55
N PHE A 172 32.60 19.54 31.59
CA PHE A 172 33.25 20.51 32.48
C PHE A 172 32.30 21.64 32.92
N PHE A 173 31.56 22.25 31.99
CA PHE A 173 30.70 23.41 32.21
C PHE A 173 29.31 22.97 32.67
N ARG A 174 29.17 22.54 33.93
CA ARG A 174 27.92 21.93 34.44
C ARG A 174 26.91 22.90 35.05
N THR A 175 27.22 24.19 35.10
CA THR A 175 26.42 25.21 35.81
C THR A 175 26.59 26.58 35.16
N CYS A 176 25.54 27.40 35.23
CA CYS A 176 25.61 28.84 34.97
C CYS A 176 26.37 29.55 36.10
N SER A 177 27.69 29.36 36.15
CA SER A 177 28.57 30.07 37.08
C SER A 177 28.51 31.58 36.84
N SER A 178 28.68 32.36 37.90
CA SER A 178 28.66 33.83 37.85
C SER A 178 29.86 34.46 37.10
N THR A 179 30.83 33.65 36.66
CA THR A 179 32.07 34.11 36.00
C THR A 179 32.53 33.25 34.83
N THR A 180 31.93 32.09 34.51
CA THR A 180 32.53 31.12 33.58
C THR A 180 31.48 30.23 32.91
N GLN A 181 31.55 30.10 31.59
CA GLN A 181 30.63 29.34 30.74
C GLN A 181 31.38 28.72 29.55
N GLY A 182 30.74 27.83 28.80
CA GLY A 182 31.37 27.21 27.64
C GLY A 182 30.83 25.82 27.30
N LEU A 183 31.44 25.20 26.30
CA LEU A 183 31.08 23.87 25.81
C LEU A 183 32.31 22.99 25.64
N SER A 184 32.28 21.83 26.29
CA SER A 184 33.26 20.76 26.15
C SER A 184 33.18 20.14 24.75
N VAL A 185 34.31 19.68 24.20
CA VAL A 185 34.37 18.94 22.93
C VAL A 185 33.37 17.76 22.98
N GLY A 186 32.49 17.68 21.98
CA GLY A 186 31.46 16.65 21.87
C GLY A 186 30.27 16.78 22.81
N TRP A 187 30.10 17.91 23.48
CA TRP A 187 28.91 18.27 24.26
C TRP A 187 28.03 19.27 23.52
N ILE A 188 26.77 19.36 23.95
CA ILE A 188 25.74 20.25 23.40
C ILE A 188 24.96 20.92 24.53
N ASP A 189 24.67 22.20 24.34
CA ASP A 189 23.69 22.93 25.13
C ASP A 189 22.35 22.91 24.39
N VAL A 190 21.25 22.59 25.07
CA VAL A 190 19.93 22.42 24.45
C VAL A 190 18.88 23.19 25.24
N TYR A 191 18.43 24.31 24.68
CA TYR A 191 17.31 25.08 25.20
C TYR A 191 16.03 24.58 24.54
N SER A 192 15.02 24.20 25.34
CA SER A 192 13.78 23.63 24.81
C SER A 192 12.71 24.68 24.55
N ARG A 193 11.80 24.40 23.61
CA ARG A 193 10.58 25.15 23.28
C ARG A 193 9.60 25.34 24.43
N SER A 194 9.90 24.81 25.62
CA SER A 194 9.14 25.06 26.85
C SER A 194 9.66 26.26 27.66
N LEU A 195 10.87 26.74 27.40
CA LEU A 195 11.50 27.81 28.19
C LEU A 195 10.96 29.22 27.82
N PRO A 196 10.95 30.18 28.78
CA PRO A 196 10.62 31.58 28.47
C PRO A 196 11.53 32.16 27.37
N GLY A 197 10.92 32.98 26.51
CA GLY A 197 11.58 33.64 25.38
C GLY A 197 11.99 32.76 24.19
N GLN A 198 11.96 31.43 24.27
CA GLN A 198 12.20 30.52 23.11
C GLN A 198 11.06 30.59 22.07
N ASN A 199 11.04 31.64 21.26
CA ASN A 199 10.02 31.87 20.24
C ASN A 199 10.43 32.92 19.21
N ILE A 200 9.85 32.79 18.01
CA ILE A 200 9.70 33.83 17.00
C ILE A 200 8.22 34.28 17.05
N ASP A 201 7.97 35.58 16.97
CA ASP A 201 6.59 36.08 16.79
C ASP A 201 6.20 36.00 15.31
N ILE A 202 5.13 35.28 15.01
CA ILE A 202 4.62 35.04 13.66
C ILE A 202 3.16 35.52 13.52
N THR A 203 2.75 36.51 14.35
CA THR A 203 1.40 37.07 14.34
C THR A 203 1.03 37.71 13.00
N ASP A 204 1.94 38.49 12.41
CA ASP A 204 1.72 39.20 11.14
C ASP A 204 2.30 38.47 9.91
N VAL A 205 2.82 37.25 10.08
CA VAL A 205 3.39 36.44 8.99
C VAL A 205 2.25 35.78 8.20
N PRO A 206 2.17 35.90 6.86
CA PRO A 206 1.16 35.19 6.08
C PRO A 206 1.33 33.66 6.15
N ASP A 207 0.26 32.93 5.90
CA ASP A 207 0.31 31.47 5.81
C ASP A 207 1.11 31.01 4.56
N GLY A 208 1.72 29.83 4.61
CA GLY A 208 2.66 29.30 3.61
C GLY A 208 3.86 28.56 4.20
N HIS A 209 4.80 28.14 3.34
CA HIS A 209 6.02 27.43 3.73
C HIS A 209 7.21 28.37 4.02
N TYR A 210 7.93 28.10 5.11
CA TYR A 210 9.04 28.91 5.60
C TYR A 210 10.20 28.04 6.09
N TRP A 211 11.41 28.60 6.10
CA TRP A 211 12.56 28.07 6.83
C TRP A 211 12.58 28.63 8.25
N ILE A 212 12.58 27.76 9.26
CA ILE A 212 13.13 28.10 10.58
C ILE A 212 14.65 28.06 10.44
N GLU A 213 15.30 29.20 10.66
CA GLU A 213 16.75 29.36 10.69
C GLU A 213 17.21 29.64 12.12
N SER A 214 18.30 28.97 12.52
CA SER A 214 19.04 29.30 13.74
C SER A 214 20.52 29.41 13.40
N GLU A 215 21.10 30.54 13.81
CA GLU A 215 22.51 30.90 13.62
C GLU A 215 23.15 31.09 15.00
N VAL A 216 24.22 30.36 15.30
CA VAL A 216 24.99 30.51 16.53
C VAL A 216 26.20 31.41 16.30
N ASP A 217 26.52 32.28 17.26
CA ASP A 217 27.48 33.38 17.11
C ASP A 217 27.33 34.20 15.80
N PRO A 218 26.15 34.81 15.55
CA PRO A 218 25.87 35.62 14.35
C PRO A 218 26.79 36.84 14.15
N ASN A 219 27.62 37.20 15.14
CA ASN A 219 28.49 38.38 15.12
C ASN A 219 29.99 38.04 15.07
N ASN A 220 30.39 36.76 14.99
CA ASN A 220 31.80 36.33 14.99
C ASN A 220 32.55 36.79 16.27
N ASN A 221 31.86 36.68 17.42
CA ASN A 221 32.36 37.06 18.73
C ASN A 221 33.32 36.01 19.31
N VAL A 222 33.09 34.72 19.07
CA VAL A 222 33.98 33.60 19.36
C VAL A 222 35.09 33.52 18.29
N LEU A 223 36.09 32.66 18.50
CA LEU A 223 37.05 32.25 17.47
C LEU A 223 36.91 30.74 17.34
N GLU A 224 36.52 30.28 16.17
CA GLU A 224 36.16 28.91 15.86
C GLU A 224 37.21 28.27 14.93
N SER A 225 37.17 26.95 14.75
CA SER A 225 37.90 26.29 13.64
C SER A 225 37.16 26.35 12.30
N ASN A 226 35.88 26.70 12.32
CA ASN A 226 35.05 26.91 11.15
C ASN A 226 33.99 27.95 11.49
N GLU A 227 33.71 28.86 10.56
CA GLU A 227 32.79 30.00 10.74
C GLU A 227 31.65 29.94 9.68
N ASP A 228 31.72 28.97 8.76
CA ASP A 228 30.80 28.81 7.61
C ASP A 228 29.65 27.81 7.89
N ASN A 229 29.63 27.17 9.07
CA ASN A 229 28.71 26.08 9.44
C ASN A 229 27.82 26.40 10.68
N ASN A 230 27.88 27.63 11.16
CA ASN A 230 27.12 28.14 12.31
C ASN A 230 25.60 28.18 12.12
N ILE A 231 25.08 27.93 10.91
CA ILE A 231 23.65 28.03 10.58
C ILE A 231 23.04 26.65 10.28
N ALA A 232 21.93 26.33 10.96
CA ALA A 232 21.04 25.23 10.58
C ALA A 232 19.65 25.74 10.19
N ARG A 233 18.96 24.99 9.32
CA ARG A 233 17.58 25.29 8.88
C ARG A 233 16.72 24.03 8.83
N VAL A 234 15.43 24.18 9.15
CA VAL A 234 14.37 23.19 8.88
C VAL A 234 13.18 23.92 8.25
N ARG A 235 12.32 23.22 7.51
CA ARG A 235 11.06 23.84 7.05
C ARG A 235 10.01 23.82 8.15
N VAL A 236 9.01 24.68 8.00
CA VAL A 236 7.76 24.69 8.76
C VAL A 236 6.64 25.22 7.86
N THR A 237 5.45 24.65 7.99
CA THR A 237 4.22 25.21 7.39
C THR A 237 3.50 26.09 8.41
N ILE A 238 3.16 27.32 8.01
CA ILE A 238 2.35 28.23 8.81
C ILE A 238 0.95 28.29 8.20
N GLY A 239 -0.07 27.96 9.00
CA GLY A 239 -1.47 27.91 8.57
C GLY A 239 -1.72 26.94 7.42
N ASN A 240 -2.66 27.26 6.53
CA ASN A 240 -3.02 26.41 5.40
C ASN A 240 -2.36 26.98 4.11
N PRO A 241 -1.31 26.34 3.56
CA PRO A 241 -0.72 26.70 2.27
C PRO A 241 -1.70 26.34 1.14
N ALA A 242 -1.63 27.04 0.00
CA ALA A 242 -2.68 26.99 -1.04
C ALA A 242 -2.30 26.11 -2.25
N ASP A 243 -1.24 25.33 -2.12
CA ASP A 243 -0.51 24.65 -3.18
C ASP A 243 -0.48 23.12 -3.06
N ILE A 244 -0.78 22.55 -1.88
CA ILE A 244 -0.97 21.10 -1.71
C ILE A 244 -2.39 20.74 -2.16
N ASN A 245 -2.50 19.77 -3.08
CA ASN A 245 -3.77 19.27 -3.59
C ASN A 245 -4.21 18.04 -2.79
N LEU A 246 -5.52 17.80 -2.71
CA LEU A 246 -6.09 16.53 -2.25
C LEU A 246 -5.46 15.35 -3.01
N ASP A 247 -5.06 14.29 -2.30
CA ASP A 247 -4.73 13.03 -2.94
C ASP A 247 -5.99 12.22 -3.31
N ALA A 248 -5.79 11.09 -3.99
CA ALA A 248 -6.89 10.31 -4.53
C ALA A 248 -7.75 9.61 -3.46
N TYR A 249 -7.23 9.41 -2.25
CA TYR A 249 -7.85 8.63 -1.17
C TYR A 249 -8.79 9.46 -0.27
N GLU A 250 -9.11 10.70 -0.66
CA GLU A 250 -10.00 11.60 0.08
C GLU A 250 -11.48 11.39 -0.29
N PRO A 251 -12.44 11.52 0.66
CA PRO A 251 -12.25 11.95 2.04
C PRO A 251 -11.83 10.80 2.97
N ASN A 252 -10.77 11.00 3.77
CA ASN A 252 -10.30 10.00 4.75
C ASN A 252 -10.00 10.55 6.17
N ASN A 253 -10.37 11.81 6.41
CA ASN A 253 -10.03 12.59 7.61
C ASN A 253 -10.69 12.16 8.94
N ASP A 254 -11.56 11.14 8.95
CA ASP A 254 -12.15 10.58 10.17
C ASP A 254 -12.55 9.10 10.04
N LEU A 255 -12.68 8.43 11.19
CA LEU A 255 -12.97 7.00 11.27
C LEU A 255 -14.36 6.62 10.72
N ASP A 256 -15.39 7.44 10.94
CA ASP A 256 -16.75 7.14 10.50
C ASP A 256 -16.85 7.26 8.98
N THR A 257 -16.26 8.31 8.40
CA THR A 257 -16.14 8.46 6.93
C THR A 257 -15.46 7.25 6.32
N VAL A 258 -14.27 6.87 6.81
CA VAL A 258 -13.48 5.76 6.25
C VAL A 258 -14.18 4.42 6.46
N MET A 259 -14.84 4.18 7.60
CA MET A 259 -15.59 2.95 7.84
C MET A 259 -16.78 2.78 6.89
N ASN A 260 -17.36 3.88 6.39
CA ASN A 260 -18.47 3.86 5.43
C ASN A 260 -18.04 3.86 3.95
N LEU A 261 -16.76 4.02 3.62
CA LEU A 261 -16.27 3.83 2.25
C LEU A 261 -16.33 2.34 1.86
N THR A 262 -16.61 2.07 0.58
CA THR A 262 -16.57 0.70 0.02
C THR A 262 -15.20 0.08 0.25
N VAL A 263 -15.16 -1.18 0.73
CA VAL A 263 -13.91 -1.90 1.00
C VAL A 263 -13.16 -2.16 -0.31
N GLY A 264 -11.84 -1.97 -0.30
CA GLY A 264 -10.92 -2.37 -1.37
C GLY A 264 -10.89 -1.50 -2.62
N SER A 265 -11.97 -0.77 -2.94
CA SER A 265 -12.16 -0.05 -4.21
C SER A 265 -11.05 0.97 -4.52
N PRO A 266 -10.87 1.38 -5.81
CA PRO A 266 -9.80 2.26 -6.24
C PRO A 266 -9.86 3.58 -5.48
N ASN A 267 -8.76 3.88 -4.80
CA ASN A 267 -8.61 5.03 -3.92
C ASN A 267 -9.59 5.08 -2.74
N SER A 268 -10.19 3.96 -2.34
CA SER A 268 -10.79 3.86 -1.00
C SER A 268 -9.69 3.72 0.05
N SER A 269 -9.73 4.55 1.09
CA SER A 269 -8.91 4.38 2.29
C SER A 269 -9.43 3.27 3.21
N ASN A 270 -10.60 2.69 2.93
CA ASN A 270 -11.03 1.41 3.49
C ASN A 270 -10.39 0.27 2.68
N LEU A 271 -9.09 0.09 2.84
CA LEU A 271 -8.24 -0.75 1.99
C LEU A 271 -8.64 -2.23 1.96
N GLY A 272 -9.23 -2.74 3.03
CA GLY A 272 -9.34 -4.19 3.24
C GLY A 272 -8.00 -4.82 3.63
N PRO A 273 -7.86 -6.15 3.53
CA PRO A 273 -6.57 -6.82 3.69
C PRO A 273 -5.51 -6.32 2.69
N CYS A 274 -4.23 -6.51 3.04
CA CYS A 274 -3.09 -5.77 2.47
C CYS A 274 -1.84 -6.62 2.19
N ASN A 275 -1.99 -7.94 2.10
CA ASN A 275 -1.00 -8.86 1.54
C ASN A 275 -1.12 -8.85 -0.02
N PRO A 276 -0.09 -9.24 -0.80
CA PRO A 276 1.29 -8.88 -0.53
C PRO A 276 1.44 -7.36 -0.41
N LYS A 277 2.08 -6.93 0.69
CA LYS A 277 2.43 -5.55 1.05
C LYS A 277 1.82 -4.41 0.20
N ARG A 278 0.58 -4.01 0.51
CA ARG A 278 -0.04 -2.82 -0.10
C ARG A 278 0.82 -1.57 0.17
N THR A 279 1.02 -0.75 -0.87
CA THR A 279 1.91 0.43 -0.84
C THR A 279 1.26 1.59 -1.58
N LEU A 280 0.68 2.52 -0.83
CA LEU A 280 0.03 3.72 -1.35
C LEU A 280 1.06 4.82 -1.54
N ARG A 281 0.89 5.70 -2.54
CA ARG A 281 1.90 6.70 -2.94
C ARG A 281 1.22 8.01 -3.29
N ASN A 282 2.00 9.10 -3.22
CA ASN A 282 1.56 10.45 -3.55
C ASN A 282 0.41 10.92 -2.64
N LEU A 283 0.40 10.46 -1.39
CA LEU A 283 -0.59 10.86 -0.39
C LEU A 283 -0.26 12.24 0.19
N THR A 284 -1.26 12.96 0.70
CA THR A 284 -1.11 14.36 1.10
C THR A 284 -1.86 14.72 2.38
N LEU A 285 -1.13 15.21 3.39
CA LEU A 285 -1.70 16.03 4.45
C LEU A 285 -1.82 17.46 3.89
N HIS A 286 -3.01 17.81 3.40
CA HIS A 286 -3.35 19.03 2.69
C HIS A 286 -3.90 20.15 3.60
N GLU A 287 -4.57 19.84 4.71
CA GLU A 287 -5.00 20.80 5.73
C GLU A 287 -4.24 20.69 7.08
N ARG A 288 -4.01 21.84 7.71
CA ARG A 288 -3.11 21.97 8.86
C ARG A 288 -3.70 21.40 10.16
N GLY A 289 -3.36 20.16 10.47
CA GLY A 289 -3.77 19.47 11.71
C GLY A 289 -4.89 18.46 11.52
N GLU A 290 -5.14 18.06 10.28
CA GLU A 290 -5.98 16.92 9.94
C GLU A 290 -5.27 15.58 10.26
N SER A 291 -5.88 14.44 9.90
CA SER A 291 -5.26 13.13 10.06
C SER A 291 -5.92 12.08 9.19
N ASP A 292 -5.13 11.49 8.31
CA ASP A 292 -5.58 10.55 7.30
C ASP A 292 -5.75 9.15 7.91
N TYR A 293 -6.94 8.55 7.80
CA TYR A 293 -7.21 7.21 8.32
C TYR A 293 -7.28 6.17 7.19
N PHE A 294 -6.51 5.09 7.31
CA PHE A 294 -6.53 3.97 6.39
C PHE A 294 -6.89 2.68 7.12
N ARG A 295 -8.07 2.14 6.82
CA ARG A 295 -8.63 0.94 7.47
C ARG A 295 -8.18 -0.31 6.72
N PHE A 296 -7.61 -1.29 7.41
CA PHE A 296 -7.11 -2.53 6.81
C PHE A 296 -7.39 -3.77 7.67
N TYR A 297 -7.35 -4.95 7.06
CA TYR A 297 -7.48 -6.24 7.76
C TYR A 297 -6.10 -6.89 7.95
N SER A 298 -5.90 -7.53 9.10
CA SER A 298 -4.84 -8.51 9.35
C SER A 298 -5.54 -9.84 9.65
N ASN A 299 -5.30 -10.84 8.81
CA ASN A 299 -5.91 -12.16 8.87
C ASN A 299 -5.31 -13.08 9.93
N GLU A 300 -3.99 -13.06 10.09
CA GLU A 300 -3.32 -13.77 11.18
C GLU A 300 -2.81 -12.83 12.28
N THR A 301 -2.37 -13.45 13.39
CA THR A 301 -1.56 -12.77 14.40
C THR A 301 -0.21 -12.39 13.81
N GLY A 302 0.14 -11.10 13.83
CA GLY A 302 1.30 -10.56 13.14
C GLY A 302 2.63 -11.21 13.52
N GLY A 303 3.45 -11.47 12.50
CA GLY A 303 4.80 -12.01 12.62
C GLY A 303 5.89 -10.93 12.75
N ILE A 304 7.14 -11.38 12.90
CA ILE A 304 8.30 -10.48 13.08
C ILE A 304 8.65 -9.66 11.82
N ALA A 305 8.11 -10.03 10.67
CA ALA A 305 8.31 -9.34 9.40
C ALA A 305 7.37 -8.14 9.25
N ASP A 306 6.26 -8.10 10.01
CA ASP A 306 5.03 -7.42 9.62
C ASP A 306 4.90 -6.02 10.27
N PHE A 307 4.30 -5.08 9.54
CA PHE A 307 4.33 -3.66 9.91
C PHE A 307 3.30 -2.78 9.21
N VAL A 308 3.03 -1.64 9.85
CA VAL A 308 2.60 -0.42 9.18
C VAL A 308 3.80 0.54 9.14
N ARG A 309 4.03 1.20 8.02
CA ARG A 309 5.10 2.18 7.82
C ARG A 309 4.63 3.32 6.93
N VAL A 310 4.95 4.55 7.30
CA VAL A 310 4.89 5.70 6.40
C VAL A 310 6.30 6.17 6.09
N ASP A 311 6.54 6.55 4.83
CA ASP A 311 7.76 7.20 4.35
C ASP A 311 7.39 8.60 3.83
N PHE A 312 8.17 9.62 4.19
CA PHE A 312 7.94 11.03 3.90
C PHE A 312 9.29 11.77 3.90
N ASP A 313 9.33 13.03 3.47
CA ASP A 313 10.53 13.87 3.55
C ASP A 313 10.30 14.96 4.61
N ASN A 314 11.14 15.01 5.65
CA ASN A 314 11.00 16.00 6.72
C ASN A 314 11.15 17.46 6.27
N THR A 315 11.66 17.72 5.05
CA THR A 315 11.67 19.06 4.46
C THR A 315 10.30 19.49 3.93
N TYR A 316 9.38 18.56 3.64
CA TYR A 316 8.01 18.87 3.20
C TYR A 316 6.96 18.75 4.33
N GLY A 317 7.37 18.27 5.51
CA GLY A 317 6.60 18.22 6.75
C GLY A 317 6.91 16.98 7.56
N ASN A 318 6.89 17.07 8.90
CA ASN A 318 7.12 15.89 9.75
C ASN A 318 5.80 15.13 9.99
N VAL A 319 5.81 13.82 9.76
CA VAL A 319 4.60 12.98 9.80
C VAL A 319 4.72 11.92 10.90
N ASP A 320 3.78 11.96 11.85
CA ASP A 320 3.61 10.96 12.91
C ASP A 320 2.67 9.83 12.45
N LEU A 321 2.93 8.59 12.89
CA LEU A 321 2.12 7.40 12.59
C LEU A 321 1.46 6.84 13.86
N ALA A 322 0.20 6.42 13.78
CA ALA A 322 -0.49 5.64 14.81
C ALA A 322 -1.17 4.39 14.23
N LEU A 323 -1.21 3.32 15.03
CA LEU A 323 -2.01 2.12 14.79
C LEU A 323 -3.16 2.10 15.80
N LEU A 324 -4.37 1.86 15.31
CA LEU A 324 -5.60 1.85 16.09
C LEU A 324 -6.36 0.53 15.89
N ASP A 325 -7.11 0.09 16.89
CA ASP A 325 -8.01 -1.06 16.80
C ASP A 325 -9.29 -0.75 16.01
N SER A 326 -10.15 -1.75 15.84
CA SER A 326 -11.43 -1.65 15.15
C SER A 326 -12.43 -0.68 15.80
N GLU A 327 -12.25 -0.32 17.08
CA GLU A 327 -13.06 0.65 17.82
C GLU A 327 -12.49 2.09 17.75
N GLY A 328 -11.29 2.26 17.16
CA GLY A 328 -10.61 3.55 17.07
C GLY A 328 -9.74 3.90 18.28
N ASN A 329 -9.46 2.96 19.18
CA ASN A 329 -8.49 3.18 20.27
C ASN A 329 -7.06 3.08 19.74
N VAL A 330 -6.18 4.01 20.12
CA VAL A 330 -4.76 3.98 19.73
C VAL A 330 -4.02 2.85 20.48
N ILE A 331 -3.50 1.88 19.73
CA ILE A 331 -2.69 0.77 20.24
C ILE A 331 -1.22 1.19 20.37
N GLU A 332 -0.67 1.82 19.33
CA GLU A 332 0.76 2.12 19.22
C GLU A 332 0.98 3.41 18.40
N THR A 333 2.05 4.15 18.66
CA THR A 333 2.43 5.35 17.88
C THR A 333 3.93 5.38 17.64
N SER A 334 4.34 5.76 16.43
CA SER A 334 5.73 6.03 16.07
C SER A 334 5.88 7.51 15.71
N ARG A 335 6.88 8.16 16.32
CA ARG A 335 7.14 9.61 16.29
C ARG A 335 8.64 9.88 16.44
N THR A 336 9.41 9.75 15.36
CA THR A 336 10.85 9.98 15.31
C THR A 336 11.20 11.16 14.40
N ASP A 337 12.49 11.51 14.35
CA ASP A 337 13.01 12.62 13.56
C ASP A 337 13.68 12.08 12.28
N ARG A 338 12.95 11.20 11.58
CA ARG A 338 13.42 10.46 10.39
C ARG A 338 12.42 10.57 9.27
N ASP A 339 12.88 10.33 8.04
CA ASP A 339 12.07 10.28 6.82
C ASP A 339 11.20 9.00 6.69
N PHE A 340 10.91 8.35 7.83
CA PHE A 340 9.97 7.26 7.95
C PHE A 340 9.55 7.02 9.39
N GLU A 341 8.29 6.63 9.58
CA GLU A 341 7.76 6.08 10.82
C GLU A 341 7.30 4.62 10.61
N ARG A 342 7.51 3.75 11.60
CA ARG A 342 7.13 2.32 11.51
C ARG A 342 6.59 1.80 12.84
N ILE A 343 5.51 1.03 12.76
CA ILE A 343 4.88 0.27 13.85
C ILE A 343 4.99 -1.23 13.52
N SER A 344 5.22 -2.05 14.54
CA SER A 344 5.34 -3.51 14.38
C SER A 344 3.97 -4.18 14.53
N LEU A 345 3.61 -5.06 13.60
CA LEU A 345 2.42 -5.91 13.75
C LEU A 345 2.70 -7.20 14.55
N PHE A 346 3.97 -7.50 14.86
CA PHE A 346 4.33 -8.64 15.72
C PHE A 346 3.47 -8.74 17.00
N GLU A 347 2.89 -9.92 17.23
CA GLU A 347 1.97 -10.24 18.35
C GLU A 347 0.66 -9.41 18.43
N LYS A 348 0.35 -8.59 17.41
CA LYS A 348 -1.02 -8.05 17.22
C LYS A 348 -1.92 -9.16 16.67
N PRO A 349 -3.13 -9.38 17.21
CA PRO A 349 -4.01 -10.46 16.76
C PRO A 349 -4.57 -10.24 15.33
N GLU A 350 -5.29 -11.24 14.84
CA GLU A 350 -6.23 -11.08 13.73
C GLU A 350 -7.23 -9.93 14.01
N GLY A 351 -7.64 -9.20 12.97
CA GLY A 351 -8.74 -8.25 13.03
C GLY A 351 -8.60 -7.04 12.11
N TRP A 352 -9.57 -6.14 12.23
CA TRP A 352 -9.56 -4.83 11.58
C TRP A 352 -8.75 -3.80 12.38
N TYR A 353 -7.94 -3.04 11.67
CA TYR A 353 -7.08 -1.99 12.19
C TYR A 353 -7.24 -0.69 11.39
N TYR A 354 -6.86 0.44 11.98
CA TYR A 354 -6.61 1.67 11.23
C TYR A 354 -5.14 2.08 11.37
N ALA A 355 -4.51 2.44 10.26
CA ALA A 355 -3.32 3.27 10.26
C ALA A 355 -3.79 4.74 10.19
N ARG A 356 -3.50 5.54 11.23
CA ARG A 356 -3.68 7.00 11.14
C ARG A 356 -2.33 7.66 10.87
N VAL A 357 -2.27 8.39 9.78
CA VAL A 357 -1.16 9.29 9.44
C VAL A 357 -1.54 10.69 9.93
N SER A 358 -0.59 11.47 10.45
CA SER A 358 -0.93 12.79 11.02
C SER A 358 0.26 13.73 11.07
N GLY A 359 0.06 14.99 10.72
CA GLY A 359 1.08 16.03 10.80
C GLY A 359 1.59 16.26 12.23
N ARG A 360 2.90 16.22 12.46
CA ARG A 360 3.47 16.58 13.76
C ARG A 360 3.21 18.06 14.03
N ASN A 361 2.62 18.36 15.18
CA ASN A 361 2.04 19.68 15.50
C ASN A 361 0.98 20.20 14.48
N GLY A 362 0.52 19.35 13.57
CA GLY A 362 -0.33 19.68 12.44
C GLY A 362 0.41 20.13 11.17
N ASP A 363 1.68 19.76 10.98
CA ASP A 363 2.38 19.95 9.71
C ASP A 363 1.61 19.32 8.53
N THR A 364 1.48 20.06 7.43
CA THR A 364 1.08 19.51 6.12
C THR A 364 2.20 18.62 5.55
N SER A 365 1.92 17.78 4.56
CA SER A 365 2.94 16.96 3.89
C SER A 365 2.53 16.64 2.46
N GLU A 366 3.40 16.88 1.48
CA GLU A 366 3.16 16.56 0.07
C GLU A 366 3.90 15.27 -0.34
N GLY A 367 3.18 14.31 -0.90
CA GLY A 367 3.76 13.17 -1.60
C GLY A 367 4.22 12.00 -0.70
N TYR A 368 3.67 11.85 0.49
CA TYR A 368 4.04 10.76 1.40
C TYR A 368 3.58 9.38 0.87
N ARG A 369 4.16 8.30 1.44
CA ARG A 369 3.93 6.91 1.03
C ARG A 369 3.59 6.02 2.21
N LEU A 370 2.36 5.50 2.28
CA LEU A 370 1.96 4.48 3.24
C LEU A 370 2.34 3.07 2.75
N SER A 371 2.69 2.18 3.67
CA SER A 371 3.09 0.80 3.42
C SER A 371 2.56 -0.09 4.54
N ILE A 372 1.68 -1.02 4.21
CA ILE A 372 1.09 -1.99 5.14
C ILE A 372 1.54 -3.37 4.70
N ASN A 373 2.09 -4.15 5.64
CA ASN A 373 2.56 -5.52 5.46
C ASN A 373 1.96 -6.37 6.58
N PRO A 374 0.74 -6.91 6.42
CA PRO A 374 0.20 -7.92 7.33
C PRO A 374 0.91 -9.28 7.08
N PRO A 375 0.57 -10.34 7.83
CA PRO A 375 0.98 -11.71 7.53
C PRO A 375 0.68 -12.15 6.09
N ALA A 376 1.33 -13.24 5.68
CA ALA A 376 1.18 -13.83 4.36
C ALA A 376 0.45 -15.18 4.44
N ASN A 377 -0.79 -15.20 3.95
CA ASN A 377 -1.62 -16.37 3.70
C ASN A 377 -1.41 -16.95 2.28
N GLN A 378 -2.13 -18.02 1.97
CA GLN A 378 -2.22 -18.62 0.64
C GLN A 378 -3.35 -17.96 -0.16
N PRO A 379 -3.21 -17.80 -1.49
CA PRO A 379 -4.23 -17.14 -2.29
C PRO A 379 -5.48 -18.02 -2.48
N PRO A 380 -6.70 -17.45 -2.46
CA PRO A 380 -7.94 -18.15 -2.73
C PRO A 380 -8.01 -18.63 -4.18
N ALA A 381 -8.78 -19.70 -4.39
CA ALA A 381 -9.18 -20.19 -5.70
C ALA A 381 -10.58 -19.71 -6.05
N ILE A 382 -10.84 -19.50 -7.35
CA ILE A 382 -12.14 -19.16 -7.92
C ILE A 382 -12.34 -19.94 -9.23
N SER A 383 -13.59 -20.30 -9.51
CA SER A 383 -14.05 -20.90 -10.75
C SER A 383 -15.16 -20.01 -11.33
N THR A 384 -15.02 -19.54 -12.58
CA THR A 384 -16.01 -18.67 -13.22
C THR A 384 -17.05 -19.51 -13.94
N LEU A 385 -18.25 -19.62 -13.35
CA LEU A 385 -19.28 -20.56 -13.79
C LEU A 385 -20.09 -20.06 -14.99
N THR A 386 -20.29 -18.76 -15.13
CA THR A 386 -21.04 -18.18 -16.26
C THR A 386 -20.30 -17.02 -16.95
N PRO A 387 -20.32 -16.94 -18.29
CA PRO A 387 -20.95 -17.86 -19.25
C PRO A 387 -20.37 -19.29 -19.28
N ALA A 388 -21.28 -20.26 -19.24
CA ALA A 388 -20.97 -21.67 -19.51
C ALA A 388 -20.64 -21.88 -21.00
N VAL A 389 -20.10 -23.04 -21.35
CA VAL A 389 -19.64 -23.38 -22.71
C VAL A 389 -20.66 -22.99 -23.79
N GLY A 390 -20.28 -22.09 -24.70
CA GLY A 390 -21.12 -21.57 -25.77
C GLY A 390 -20.97 -20.06 -25.99
N ASP A 391 -21.88 -19.46 -26.76
CA ASP A 391 -22.07 -18.01 -26.84
C ASP A 391 -23.45 -17.66 -26.29
N THR A 392 -23.51 -17.10 -25.08
CA THR A 392 -24.77 -16.60 -24.51
C THR A 392 -25.08 -15.23 -25.09
N ARG A 393 -26.26 -15.05 -25.70
CA ARG A 393 -26.65 -13.85 -26.43
C ARG A 393 -27.67 -13.05 -25.62
N ILE A 394 -27.44 -11.75 -25.42
CA ILE A 394 -28.36 -10.87 -24.67
C ILE A 394 -28.60 -9.54 -25.40
N ARG A 395 -29.79 -8.96 -25.22
CA ARG A 395 -30.20 -7.71 -25.90
C ARG A 395 -29.73 -6.50 -25.10
N HIS A 396 -28.88 -5.68 -25.73
CA HIS A 396 -28.33 -4.43 -25.19
C HIS A 396 -29.43 -3.48 -24.70
N GLY A 397 -29.37 -3.11 -23.42
CA GLY A 397 -30.29 -2.17 -22.80
C GLY A 397 -31.66 -2.74 -22.39
N LEU A 398 -31.87 -4.05 -22.52
CA LEU A 398 -33.12 -4.73 -22.17
C LEU A 398 -32.90 -5.84 -21.13
N ASP A 399 -31.92 -6.71 -21.36
CA ASP A 399 -31.68 -7.89 -20.52
C ASP A 399 -30.64 -7.62 -19.43
N LEU A 400 -30.68 -8.41 -18.35
CA LEU A 400 -29.67 -8.46 -17.29
C LEU A 400 -29.03 -9.84 -17.28
N TYR A 401 -27.72 -9.92 -17.00
CA TYR A 401 -27.01 -11.20 -17.00
C TYR A 401 -26.30 -11.44 -15.67
N LEU A 402 -26.38 -12.67 -15.15
CA LEU A 402 -25.69 -13.07 -13.92
C LEU A 402 -24.35 -13.72 -14.26
N VAL A 403 -23.27 -13.10 -13.80
CA VAL A 403 -21.94 -13.71 -13.74
C VAL A 403 -21.82 -14.40 -12.38
N ASN A 404 -21.71 -15.72 -12.38
CA ASN A 404 -21.66 -16.55 -11.17
C ASN A 404 -20.26 -17.15 -11.01
N TRP A 405 -19.86 -17.41 -9.76
CA TRP A 405 -18.61 -18.07 -9.42
C TRP A 405 -18.77 -18.98 -8.20
N GLU A 406 -17.90 -19.98 -8.12
CA GLU A 406 -17.58 -20.67 -6.87
C GLU A 406 -16.18 -20.26 -6.41
N TYR A 407 -15.95 -20.20 -5.10
CA TYR A 407 -14.64 -19.89 -4.54
C TYR A 407 -14.29 -20.80 -3.36
N SER A 408 -13.00 -20.90 -3.06
CA SER A 408 -12.52 -21.49 -1.82
C SER A 408 -11.25 -20.79 -1.37
N ASP A 409 -11.13 -20.58 -0.06
CA ASP A 409 -9.95 -20.00 0.56
C ASP A 409 -9.27 -21.05 1.48
N PRO A 410 -7.94 -21.27 1.40
CA PRO A 410 -7.26 -22.28 2.22
C PRO A 410 -7.27 -22.00 3.72
N GLU A 411 -7.30 -20.71 4.09
CA GLU A 411 -7.33 -20.24 5.49
C GLU A 411 -8.77 -19.95 5.97
N SER A 412 -9.74 -19.91 5.04
CA SER A 412 -11.12 -19.43 5.23
C SER A 412 -11.20 -17.92 5.53
N ASP A 413 -10.27 -17.15 4.96
CA ASP A 413 -10.31 -15.69 4.94
C ASP A 413 -11.51 -15.17 4.14
N ALA A 414 -12.00 -13.97 4.51
CA ALA A 414 -12.98 -13.27 3.69
C ALA A 414 -12.33 -12.85 2.36
N ALA A 415 -13.01 -13.12 1.24
CA ALA A 415 -12.50 -12.82 -0.09
C ALA A 415 -13.46 -11.93 -0.89
N TRP A 416 -12.91 -11.25 -1.91
CA TRP A 416 -13.61 -10.33 -2.79
C TRP A 416 -13.31 -10.63 -4.26
N VAL A 417 -14.33 -10.51 -5.09
CA VAL A 417 -14.28 -10.75 -6.54
C VAL A 417 -14.50 -9.44 -7.29
N THR A 418 -13.77 -9.24 -8.38
CA THR A 418 -13.95 -8.16 -9.36
C THR A 418 -14.04 -8.77 -10.76
N VAL A 419 -15.06 -8.38 -11.53
CA VAL A 419 -15.32 -8.93 -12.86
C VAL A 419 -14.82 -8.00 -13.97
N TYR A 420 -14.19 -8.59 -14.97
CA TYR A 420 -13.70 -7.93 -16.18
C TYR A 420 -14.30 -8.60 -17.42
N LEU A 421 -14.49 -7.81 -18.48
CA LEU A 421 -14.98 -8.23 -19.80
C LEU A 421 -13.90 -7.94 -20.83
N ASN A 422 -13.56 -8.90 -21.71
CA ASN A 422 -12.60 -8.65 -22.79
C ASN A 422 -12.93 -9.45 -24.05
N ASP A 423 -12.52 -8.97 -25.22
CA ASP A 423 -12.72 -9.65 -26.51
C ASP A 423 -11.83 -10.91 -26.70
N THR A 424 -10.91 -11.10 -25.77
CA THR A 424 -9.86 -12.12 -25.75
C THR A 424 -9.75 -12.73 -24.36
N ARG A 425 -9.49 -14.04 -24.25
CA ARG A 425 -9.32 -14.78 -22.98
C ARG A 425 -7.95 -14.50 -22.32
N GLU A 426 -7.54 -13.23 -22.31
CA GLU A 426 -6.29 -12.68 -21.76
C GLU A 426 -6.58 -11.43 -20.93
N LEU A 427 -5.94 -11.29 -19.75
CA LEU A 427 -6.09 -10.10 -18.91
C LEU A 427 -5.03 -9.06 -19.30
N ASN A 428 -5.42 -8.13 -20.16
CA ASN A 428 -4.56 -7.13 -20.79
C ASN A 428 -5.17 -5.71 -20.67
N GLU A 429 -4.57 -4.73 -21.34
CA GLU A 429 -4.99 -3.31 -21.25
C GLU A 429 -6.30 -2.96 -21.98
N THR A 430 -6.97 -3.92 -22.64
CA THR A 430 -8.31 -3.73 -23.24
C THR A 430 -9.45 -4.31 -22.40
N ALA A 431 -9.15 -5.04 -21.32
CA ALA A 431 -10.19 -5.61 -20.45
C ALA A 431 -10.96 -4.51 -19.71
N GLU A 432 -12.25 -4.39 -19.98
CA GLU A 432 -13.14 -3.42 -19.34
C GLU A 432 -13.62 -3.97 -17.99
N MET A 433 -13.30 -3.28 -16.90
CA MET A 433 -13.76 -3.64 -15.56
C MET A 433 -15.25 -3.32 -15.42
N LEU A 434 -16.04 -4.25 -14.89
CA LEU A 434 -17.44 -4.00 -14.56
C LEU A 434 -17.51 -3.26 -13.23
N ASP A 435 -17.59 -1.92 -13.25
CA ASP A 435 -17.57 -1.06 -12.05
C ASP A 435 -18.49 -1.53 -10.89
N PRO A 436 -19.75 -1.98 -11.12
CA PRO A 436 -20.60 -2.52 -10.05
C PRO A 436 -20.09 -3.80 -9.36
N SER A 437 -19.16 -4.54 -9.98
CA SER A 437 -18.62 -5.79 -9.44
C SER A 437 -17.41 -5.62 -8.54
N LEU A 438 -16.84 -4.42 -8.50
CA LEU A 438 -15.56 -4.11 -7.90
C LEU A 438 -15.49 -4.46 -6.41
N HIS A 439 -14.75 -5.52 -6.09
CA HIS A 439 -14.66 -6.14 -4.77
C HIS A 439 -16.03 -6.52 -4.18
N THR A 440 -16.86 -7.20 -4.97
CA THR A 440 -18.04 -7.92 -4.48
C THR A 440 -17.61 -8.99 -3.48
N ASN A 441 -18.28 -9.16 -2.34
CA ASN A 441 -17.94 -10.26 -1.41
C ASN A 441 -18.10 -11.60 -2.14
N ALA A 442 -17.06 -12.45 -2.09
CA ALA A 442 -17.05 -13.75 -2.75
C ALA A 442 -18.18 -14.67 -2.26
N ASP A 443 -18.63 -14.54 -1.00
CA ASP A 443 -19.79 -15.27 -0.44
C ASP A 443 -21.11 -15.02 -1.19
N LEU A 444 -21.21 -13.94 -1.97
CA LEU A 444 -22.42 -13.66 -2.75
C LEU A 444 -22.56 -14.62 -3.93
N GLY A 445 -21.47 -15.20 -4.44
CA GLY A 445 -21.46 -16.15 -5.56
C GLY A 445 -21.83 -15.56 -6.93
N PHE A 446 -22.29 -14.31 -7.02
CA PHE A 446 -22.67 -13.69 -8.29
C PHE A 446 -22.56 -12.16 -8.30
N VAL A 447 -22.52 -11.59 -9.51
CA VAL A 447 -22.80 -10.18 -9.81
C VAL A 447 -23.68 -10.07 -11.06
N VAL A 448 -24.40 -8.96 -11.20
CA VAL A 448 -25.28 -8.68 -12.36
C VAL A 448 -24.63 -7.69 -13.31
N ILE A 449 -24.49 -8.06 -14.58
CA ILE A 449 -24.22 -7.14 -15.68
C ILE A 449 -25.53 -6.42 -16.04
N ASN A 450 -25.52 -5.09 -15.94
CA ASN A 450 -26.52 -4.26 -16.61
C ASN A 450 -26.10 -4.09 -18.07
N SER A 451 -26.83 -4.71 -19.01
CA SER A 451 -26.50 -4.60 -20.43
C SER A 451 -26.58 -3.16 -20.96
N ALA A 452 -27.32 -2.26 -20.31
CA ALA A 452 -27.39 -0.84 -20.68
C ALA A 452 -26.09 -0.04 -20.43
N GLU A 453 -25.15 -0.60 -19.66
CA GLU A 453 -23.89 0.05 -19.26
C GLU A 453 -22.66 -0.54 -19.97
N VAL A 454 -22.80 -1.71 -20.61
CA VAL A 454 -21.75 -2.40 -21.37
C VAL A 454 -22.02 -2.27 -22.87
N LYS A 455 -20.97 -2.01 -23.66
CA LYS A 455 -21.11 -1.82 -25.11
C LYS A 455 -21.55 -3.12 -25.80
N PRO A 456 -22.24 -3.05 -26.95
CA PRO A 456 -22.43 -4.22 -27.80
C PRO A 456 -21.10 -4.81 -28.27
N GLY A 457 -20.97 -6.13 -28.15
CA GLY A 457 -19.75 -6.89 -28.41
C GLY A 457 -19.83 -8.31 -27.84
N THR A 458 -18.88 -9.16 -28.23
CA THR A 458 -18.72 -10.53 -27.70
C THR A 458 -17.55 -10.54 -26.73
N TYR A 459 -17.80 -10.99 -25.49
CA TYR A 459 -16.85 -10.91 -24.39
C TYR A 459 -16.62 -12.26 -23.72
N TYR A 460 -15.38 -12.58 -23.40
CA TYR A 460 -15.05 -13.50 -22.31
C TYR A 460 -15.20 -12.75 -20.98
N VAL A 461 -15.58 -13.47 -19.92
CA VAL A 461 -15.75 -12.92 -18.57
C VAL A 461 -14.64 -13.45 -17.66
N TYR A 462 -14.00 -12.57 -16.89
CA TYR A 462 -12.95 -12.92 -15.94
C TYR A 462 -13.30 -12.48 -14.54
N CYS A 463 -13.44 -13.42 -13.61
CA CYS A 463 -13.60 -13.14 -12.19
C CYS A 463 -12.22 -13.16 -11.53
N GLN A 464 -11.68 -11.99 -11.18
CA GLN A 464 -10.49 -11.86 -10.35
C GLN A 464 -10.87 -11.95 -8.87
N ILE A 465 -10.26 -12.86 -8.12
CA ILE A 465 -10.46 -12.99 -6.67
C ILE A 465 -9.24 -12.50 -5.88
N THR A 466 -9.50 -11.91 -4.72
CA THR A 466 -8.51 -11.70 -3.68
C THR A 466 -9.13 -11.71 -2.28
N ASP A 467 -8.47 -12.44 -1.40
CA ASP A 467 -8.38 -12.39 0.06
C ASP A 467 -7.72 -11.10 0.61
N GLY A 468 -7.39 -10.13 -0.25
CA GLY A 468 -6.38 -9.10 0.02
C GLY A 468 -5.00 -9.70 0.30
N GLY A 469 -4.69 -10.79 -0.42
CA GLY A 469 -3.40 -11.43 -0.63
C GLY A 469 -3.03 -11.45 -2.12
N LEU A 470 -2.47 -12.56 -2.61
CA LEU A 470 -2.10 -12.66 -4.02
C LEU A 470 -3.35 -12.87 -4.90
N THR A 471 -3.61 -11.96 -5.84
CA THR A 471 -4.73 -12.14 -6.78
C THR A 471 -4.67 -13.47 -7.53
N ARG A 472 -5.84 -14.08 -7.66
CA ARG A 472 -6.14 -15.16 -8.59
C ARG A 472 -7.30 -14.74 -9.46
N GLY A 473 -7.67 -15.56 -10.41
CA GLY A 473 -8.85 -15.34 -11.21
C GLY A 473 -8.94 -16.32 -12.34
N ASP A 474 -10.17 -16.54 -12.79
CA ASP A 474 -10.52 -17.55 -13.77
C ASP A 474 -11.40 -16.96 -14.86
N TRP A 475 -11.37 -17.57 -16.05
CA TRP A 475 -12.12 -17.12 -17.23
C TRP A 475 -13.30 -18.04 -17.50
N SER A 476 -14.46 -17.48 -17.79
CA SER A 476 -15.61 -18.21 -18.32
C SER A 476 -15.24 -19.11 -19.49
N GLU A 477 -15.85 -20.29 -19.57
CA GLU A 477 -15.62 -21.20 -20.70
C GLU A 477 -16.35 -20.75 -21.97
N GLY A 478 -17.50 -20.10 -21.84
CA GLY A 478 -18.20 -19.45 -22.95
C GLY A 478 -17.99 -17.93 -23.03
N THR A 479 -18.65 -17.34 -24.02
CA THR A 479 -18.72 -15.89 -24.26
C THR A 479 -20.11 -15.33 -23.95
N LEU A 480 -20.15 -14.02 -23.67
CA LEU A 480 -21.36 -13.20 -23.60
C LEU A 480 -21.39 -12.25 -24.79
N SER A 481 -22.31 -12.47 -25.73
CA SER A 481 -22.59 -11.56 -26.85
C SER A 481 -23.72 -10.59 -26.49
N ILE A 482 -23.35 -9.36 -26.17
CA ILE A 482 -24.29 -8.24 -25.98
C ILE A 482 -24.53 -7.62 -27.35
N VAL A 483 -25.78 -7.56 -27.83
CA VAL A 483 -26.08 -7.06 -29.19
C VAL A 483 -27.15 -5.97 -29.21
N ASP A 484 -26.96 -4.98 -30.08
CA ASP A 484 -27.98 -3.98 -30.42
C ASP A 484 -29.11 -4.63 -31.23
N ALA A 485 -30.12 -5.17 -30.56
CA ALA A 485 -31.39 -5.67 -31.16
C ALA A 485 -32.28 -4.53 -31.71
N GLY A 486 -31.67 -3.40 -32.11
CA GLY A 486 -32.28 -2.08 -32.24
C GLY A 486 -33.29 -1.96 -33.37
N GLN A 487 -34.58 -1.83 -33.00
CA GLN A 487 -35.76 -1.80 -33.89
C GLN A 487 -36.02 -3.05 -34.73
N GLU A 488 -35.04 -3.90 -35.02
CA GLU A 488 -35.23 -5.12 -35.83
C GLU A 488 -35.96 -6.23 -35.07
N CYS A 489 -35.74 -6.34 -33.75
CA CYS A 489 -36.50 -7.25 -32.88
C CYS A 489 -37.79 -6.65 -32.32
N ALA A 490 -38.15 -5.40 -32.65
CA ALA A 490 -39.45 -4.84 -32.28
C ALA A 490 -40.47 -5.10 -33.40
N THR A 491 -41.76 -5.25 -33.08
CA THR A 491 -42.85 -5.47 -34.06
C THR A 491 -43.17 -4.30 -34.99
N LEU A 492 -42.19 -3.47 -35.33
CA LEU A 492 -42.25 -2.29 -36.20
C LEU A 492 -42.21 -2.62 -37.71
N GLY A 493 -42.72 -3.79 -38.12
CA GLY A 493 -42.69 -4.23 -39.52
C GLY A 493 -43.77 -5.21 -39.97
N GLY A 494 -44.50 -5.86 -39.05
CA GLY A 494 -45.37 -6.99 -39.39
C GLY A 494 -44.61 -8.31 -39.57
N ALA A 495 -43.47 -8.46 -38.88
CA ALA A 495 -42.93 -9.76 -38.51
C ALA A 495 -43.88 -10.45 -37.50
N SER A 496 -43.70 -11.75 -37.31
CA SER A 496 -44.50 -12.54 -36.36
C SER A 496 -44.05 -12.28 -34.92
N ASP A 497 -45.02 -12.33 -34.00
CA ASP A 497 -44.94 -12.12 -32.53
C ASP A 497 -46.09 -12.98 -31.97
N CYS A 498 -45.81 -14.26 -31.77
CA CYS A 498 -46.82 -15.29 -31.51
C CYS A 498 -47.23 -15.34 -30.03
N ASN A 499 -46.28 -15.24 -29.12
CA ASN A 499 -46.51 -15.20 -27.67
C ASN A 499 -47.00 -13.81 -27.18
N GLY A 500 -46.90 -12.77 -28.02
CA GLY A 500 -47.41 -11.43 -27.73
C GLY A 500 -46.53 -10.63 -26.76
N ASN A 501 -45.27 -11.02 -26.57
CA ASN A 501 -44.35 -10.34 -25.64
C ASN A 501 -43.85 -8.98 -26.18
N GLY A 502 -44.02 -8.72 -27.48
CA GLY A 502 -43.65 -7.47 -28.17
C GLY A 502 -42.34 -7.53 -28.95
N PHE A 503 -41.60 -8.63 -28.85
CA PHE A 503 -40.49 -9.01 -29.71
C PHE A 503 -40.98 -9.82 -30.91
N THR A 504 -40.07 -10.37 -31.71
CA THR A 504 -40.43 -11.22 -32.85
C THR A 504 -40.02 -12.66 -32.60
N ASP A 505 -40.78 -13.61 -33.14
CA ASP A 505 -40.54 -15.06 -33.05
C ASP A 505 -39.07 -15.42 -33.29
N GLN A 506 -38.48 -14.91 -34.38
CA GLN A 506 -37.07 -15.10 -34.73
C GLN A 506 -36.10 -14.55 -33.67
N CYS A 507 -36.43 -13.44 -33.00
CA CYS A 507 -35.58 -12.88 -31.96
C CYS A 507 -35.73 -13.59 -30.62
N ASP A 508 -36.92 -14.09 -30.27
CA ASP A 508 -37.06 -14.91 -29.05
C ASP A 508 -36.22 -16.19 -29.15
N ILE A 509 -36.13 -16.77 -30.36
CA ILE A 509 -35.23 -17.87 -30.70
C ILE A 509 -33.75 -17.43 -30.70
N GLU A 510 -33.37 -16.33 -31.37
CA GLU A 510 -31.96 -15.87 -31.40
C GLU A 510 -31.39 -15.52 -30.01
N PHE A 511 -32.25 -15.11 -29.07
CA PHE A 511 -31.87 -14.79 -27.69
C PHE A 511 -32.17 -15.88 -26.66
N GLY A 512 -32.66 -17.05 -27.08
CA GLY A 512 -32.95 -18.16 -26.19
C GLY A 512 -33.97 -17.82 -25.09
N THR A 513 -34.93 -16.94 -25.39
CA THR A 513 -36.10 -16.70 -24.53
C THR A 513 -37.27 -17.61 -24.87
N SER A 514 -37.22 -18.25 -26.04
CA SER A 514 -38.03 -19.41 -26.43
C SER A 514 -37.16 -20.39 -27.24
N GLU A 515 -37.48 -21.68 -27.20
CA GLU A 515 -36.84 -22.72 -28.02
C GLU A 515 -37.50 -22.82 -29.42
N ASP A 516 -36.74 -23.30 -30.41
CA ASP A 516 -37.23 -23.73 -31.74
C ASP A 516 -36.52 -25.05 -32.09
N CYS A 517 -37.05 -26.13 -31.54
CA CYS A 517 -36.40 -27.43 -31.52
C CYS A 517 -36.48 -28.16 -32.88
N ASN A 518 -37.52 -27.88 -33.68
CA ASN A 518 -37.70 -28.43 -35.02
C ASN A 518 -37.05 -27.56 -36.13
N GLY A 519 -36.60 -26.34 -35.78
CA GLY A 519 -35.81 -25.45 -36.63
C GLY A 519 -36.62 -24.73 -37.70
N ASN A 520 -37.91 -24.47 -37.46
CA ASN A 520 -38.81 -23.87 -38.46
C ASN A 520 -38.88 -22.33 -38.41
N GLY A 521 -38.43 -21.71 -37.33
CA GLY A 521 -38.47 -20.27 -37.09
C GLY A 521 -39.70 -19.76 -36.32
N VAL A 522 -40.43 -20.66 -35.64
CA VAL A 522 -41.53 -20.37 -34.72
C VAL A 522 -41.21 -21.01 -33.36
N PRO A 523 -41.38 -20.30 -32.24
CA PRO A 523 -41.24 -20.86 -30.90
C PRO A 523 -42.06 -22.15 -30.65
N ASP A 524 -41.46 -23.13 -29.97
CA ASP A 524 -42.07 -24.40 -29.55
C ASP A 524 -43.44 -24.19 -28.86
N GLU A 525 -43.49 -23.21 -27.94
CA GLU A 525 -44.69 -22.78 -27.21
C GLU A 525 -45.85 -22.37 -28.15
N CYS A 526 -45.52 -21.80 -29.31
CA CYS A 526 -46.45 -21.34 -30.33
C CYS A 526 -46.81 -22.44 -31.34
N ASP A 527 -45.89 -23.36 -31.66
CA ASP A 527 -46.21 -24.55 -32.45
C ASP A 527 -47.22 -25.45 -31.73
N ILE A 528 -47.13 -25.54 -30.39
CA ILE A 528 -48.11 -26.21 -29.53
C ILE A 528 -49.46 -25.48 -29.52
N GLU A 529 -49.50 -24.14 -29.35
CA GLU A 529 -50.78 -23.40 -29.36
C GLU A 529 -51.48 -23.47 -30.73
N ASN A 530 -50.73 -23.35 -31.83
CA ASN A 530 -51.25 -23.45 -33.19
C ASN A 530 -51.61 -24.91 -33.58
N ARG A 531 -50.99 -25.90 -32.92
CA ARG A 531 -51.07 -27.35 -33.18
C ARG A 531 -50.43 -27.78 -34.49
N ASP A 532 -49.34 -27.12 -34.85
CA ASP A 532 -48.47 -27.57 -35.93
C ASP A 532 -47.53 -28.68 -35.42
N SER A 533 -47.13 -28.63 -34.13
CA SER A 533 -46.54 -29.76 -33.39
C SER A 533 -47.53 -30.38 -32.39
N LEU A 534 -47.14 -31.51 -31.79
CA LEU A 534 -47.92 -32.23 -30.77
C LEU A 534 -47.33 -32.04 -29.37
N ASP A 535 -48.21 -32.03 -28.37
CA ASP A 535 -47.93 -32.13 -26.94
C ASP A 535 -48.98 -33.13 -26.40
N GLN A 536 -48.57 -34.38 -26.17
CA GLN A 536 -49.47 -35.49 -25.81
C GLN A 536 -49.59 -35.77 -24.31
N ASP A 537 -48.59 -35.43 -23.51
CA ASP A 537 -48.60 -35.62 -22.05
C ASP A 537 -48.84 -34.32 -21.25
N GLY A 538 -48.66 -33.15 -21.87
CA GLY A 538 -49.05 -31.84 -21.34
C GLY A 538 -47.94 -31.11 -20.60
N ASP A 539 -46.67 -31.36 -20.95
CA ASP A 539 -45.50 -30.77 -20.28
C ASP A 539 -45.04 -29.42 -20.89
N LEU A 540 -45.61 -29.04 -22.04
CA LEU A 540 -45.30 -27.86 -22.86
C LEU A 540 -43.99 -27.94 -23.66
N GLN A 541 -43.40 -29.12 -23.83
CA GLN A 541 -42.37 -29.40 -24.84
C GLN A 541 -43.00 -30.18 -26.03
N PRO A 542 -42.58 -29.95 -27.29
CA PRO A 542 -43.09 -30.72 -28.42
C PRO A 542 -42.69 -32.21 -28.35
N ASP A 543 -43.64 -33.12 -28.59
CA ASP A 543 -43.44 -34.58 -28.69
C ASP A 543 -42.26 -34.99 -29.61
N GLU A 544 -42.00 -34.18 -30.64
CA GLU A 544 -40.94 -34.43 -31.64
C GLU A 544 -39.54 -34.00 -31.18
N CYS A 545 -39.47 -33.35 -30.02
CA CYS A 545 -38.27 -32.77 -29.40
C CYS A 545 -38.02 -33.28 -27.98
N GLN A 546 -39.02 -33.90 -27.34
CA GLN A 546 -38.82 -34.80 -26.20
C GLN A 546 -37.92 -35.97 -26.62
N ASP A 547 -36.81 -36.19 -25.91
CA ASP A 547 -35.95 -37.36 -26.15
C ASP A 547 -36.64 -38.64 -25.62
N THR A 548 -37.26 -39.39 -26.54
CA THR A 548 -38.01 -40.62 -26.24
C THR A 548 -37.16 -41.82 -25.82
N ARG A 549 -35.83 -41.67 -25.65
CA ARG A 549 -34.98 -42.72 -25.05
C ARG A 549 -35.37 -42.99 -23.60
N ILE A 550 -35.14 -44.22 -23.15
CA ILE A 550 -35.58 -44.67 -21.82
C ILE A 550 -34.65 -44.12 -20.74
N SER A 551 -35.20 -43.28 -19.85
CA SER A 551 -34.47 -42.74 -18.69
C SER A 551 -34.05 -43.83 -17.70
N PHE A 552 -32.90 -43.66 -17.05
CA PHE A 552 -32.28 -44.65 -16.17
C PHE A 552 -31.39 -44.00 -15.09
N HIS A 553 -30.78 -44.83 -14.24
CA HIS A 553 -29.63 -44.46 -13.41
C HIS A 553 -28.38 -45.18 -13.89
N ARG A 554 -27.30 -44.44 -14.14
CA ARG A 554 -26.02 -45.02 -14.59
C ARG A 554 -25.38 -45.76 -13.42
N GLY A 555 -24.97 -47.01 -13.64
CA GLY A 555 -24.44 -47.90 -12.60
C GLY A 555 -25.44 -48.87 -11.94
N ASP A 556 -26.76 -48.61 -11.96
CA ASP A 556 -27.78 -49.61 -11.55
C ASP A 556 -28.11 -50.52 -12.75
N VAL A 557 -27.23 -51.52 -12.93
CA VAL A 557 -27.27 -52.47 -14.06
C VAL A 557 -28.46 -53.42 -13.98
N ASN A 558 -28.94 -53.70 -12.76
CA ASN A 558 -30.01 -54.66 -12.54
C ASN A 558 -31.41 -54.03 -12.65
N GLY A 559 -31.52 -52.72 -12.40
CA GLY A 559 -32.72 -51.91 -12.57
C GLY A 559 -33.70 -52.00 -11.39
N ASP A 560 -33.20 -52.10 -10.15
CA ASP A 560 -34.01 -52.19 -8.92
C ASP A 560 -33.99 -50.92 -8.04
N SER A 561 -33.45 -49.82 -8.57
CA SER A 561 -33.28 -48.51 -7.88
C SER A 561 -32.25 -48.52 -6.75
N ASN A 562 -31.29 -49.45 -6.74
CA ASN A 562 -30.17 -49.46 -5.79
C ASN A 562 -28.87 -49.71 -6.55
N LEU A 563 -27.85 -48.87 -6.34
CA LEU A 563 -26.50 -49.13 -6.82
C LEU A 563 -25.75 -49.93 -5.74
N ASP A 564 -25.51 -51.22 -5.96
CA ASP A 564 -24.79 -52.08 -5.02
C ASP A 564 -23.81 -53.06 -5.70
N VAL A 565 -23.29 -54.04 -4.93
CA VAL A 565 -22.31 -55.02 -5.43
C VAL A 565 -22.89 -55.91 -6.55
N SER A 566 -24.22 -56.09 -6.58
CA SER A 566 -24.91 -56.89 -7.59
C SER A 566 -24.82 -56.29 -8.99
N ASP A 567 -24.73 -54.96 -9.12
CA ASP A 567 -24.59 -54.28 -10.41
C ASP A 567 -23.18 -54.38 -10.98
N ALA A 568 -22.17 -54.19 -10.13
CA ALA A 568 -20.78 -54.48 -10.47
C ALA A 568 -20.58 -55.95 -10.88
N VAL A 569 -21.35 -56.88 -10.28
CA VAL A 569 -21.43 -58.27 -10.72
C VAL A 569 -22.17 -58.40 -12.06
N GLY A 570 -23.26 -57.65 -12.27
CA GLY A 570 -24.01 -57.58 -13.53
C GLY A 570 -23.13 -57.22 -14.74
N THR A 571 -22.35 -56.14 -14.65
CA THR A 571 -21.38 -55.75 -15.68
C THR A 571 -20.35 -56.86 -15.93
N LEU A 572 -19.82 -57.49 -14.87
CA LEU A 572 -18.85 -58.59 -15.00
C LEU A 572 -19.46 -59.87 -15.58
N GLU A 573 -20.72 -60.18 -15.30
CA GLU A 573 -21.42 -61.32 -15.91
C GLU A 573 -21.70 -61.09 -17.39
N TYR A 574 -22.11 -59.88 -17.77
CA TYR A 574 -22.28 -59.48 -19.18
C TYR A 574 -20.96 -59.62 -19.95
N LEU A 575 -19.86 -59.07 -19.41
CA LEU A 575 -18.53 -59.09 -20.04
C LEU A 575 -17.89 -60.48 -20.13
N PHE A 576 -18.02 -61.31 -19.08
CA PHE A 576 -17.19 -62.53 -18.93
C PHE A 576 -17.96 -63.84 -18.78
N ALA A 577 -19.22 -63.83 -18.32
CA ALA A 577 -20.01 -65.04 -18.13
C ALA A 577 -20.88 -65.40 -19.35
N GLY A 578 -21.18 -64.43 -20.22
CA GLY A 578 -22.12 -64.62 -21.33
C GLY A 578 -23.56 -64.80 -20.83
N SER A 579 -23.94 -63.98 -19.83
CA SER A 579 -25.28 -63.91 -19.27
C SER A 579 -26.30 -63.34 -20.28
N THR A 580 -27.55 -63.19 -19.85
CA THR A 580 -28.53 -62.39 -20.59
C THR A 580 -28.05 -60.93 -20.61
N GLN A 581 -28.07 -60.29 -21.77
CA GLN A 581 -27.77 -58.87 -21.91
C GLN A 581 -28.67 -58.02 -20.98
N PRO A 582 -28.12 -57.08 -20.20
CA PRO A 582 -28.90 -56.11 -19.42
C PRO A 582 -29.88 -55.33 -20.32
N THR A 583 -31.06 -54.98 -19.81
CA THR A 583 -32.11 -54.34 -20.60
C THR A 583 -31.79 -52.89 -20.94
N CYS A 584 -30.93 -52.25 -20.14
CA CYS A 584 -30.32 -50.95 -20.38
C CYS A 584 -28.79 -51.13 -20.43
N LEU A 585 -28.16 -50.90 -21.58
CA LEU A 585 -26.69 -51.03 -21.68
C LEU A 585 -25.97 -49.81 -21.10
N GLU A 586 -26.58 -48.63 -21.13
CA GLU A 586 -26.03 -47.42 -20.52
C GLU A 586 -25.74 -47.59 -19.03
N ALA A 587 -26.63 -48.27 -18.31
CA ALA A 587 -26.41 -48.56 -16.90
C ALA A 587 -25.11 -49.35 -16.61
N CYS A 588 -24.56 -50.05 -17.61
CA CYS A 588 -23.32 -50.84 -17.51
C CYS A 588 -22.04 -50.03 -17.74
N ASP A 589 -22.09 -48.98 -18.58
CA ASP A 589 -20.99 -48.04 -18.78
C ASP A 589 -21.08 -46.99 -17.66
N PHE A 590 -20.22 -47.13 -16.65
CA PHE A 590 -20.27 -46.37 -15.41
C PHE A 590 -19.54 -45.03 -15.54
N ASN A 591 -18.53 -44.98 -16.41
CA ASN A 591 -17.64 -43.83 -16.59
C ASN A 591 -18.03 -42.93 -17.79
N ASN A 592 -18.87 -43.45 -18.69
CA ASN A 592 -19.31 -42.86 -19.96
C ASN A 592 -18.16 -42.64 -20.97
N ASP A 593 -17.33 -43.66 -21.22
CA ASP A 593 -16.24 -43.65 -22.22
C ASP A 593 -16.59 -44.31 -23.56
N TRP A 594 -17.87 -44.70 -23.73
CA TRP A 594 -18.45 -45.38 -24.89
C TRP A 594 -17.98 -46.83 -25.05
N THR A 595 -17.46 -47.45 -23.99
CA THR A 595 -17.03 -48.86 -23.99
C THR A 595 -17.20 -49.55 -22.64
N ILE A 596 -18.33 -50.26 -22.46
CA ILE A 596 -18.50 -51.22 -21.36
C ILE A 596 -17.32 -52.20 -21.31
N ASP A 597 -16.55 -52.13 -20.23
CA ASP A 597 -15.26 -52.78 -20.03
C ASP A 597 -15.04 -53.10 -18.52
N ILE A 598 -13.90 -53.71 -18.16
CA ILE A 598 -13.61 -54.04 -16.76
C ILE A 598 -13.43 -52.81 -15.86
N SER A 599 -13.16 -51.64 -16.44
CA SER A 599 -13.01 -50.36 -15.72
C SER A 599 -14.32 -49.87 -15.10
N ASP A 600 -15.48 -50.20 -15.66
CA ASP A 600 -16.80 -49.85 -15.12
C ASP A 600 -17.08 -50.55 -13.79
N ALA A 601 -16.95 -51.87 -13.79
CA ALA A 601 -17.11 -52.68 -12.59
C ALA A 601 -16.07 -52.32 -11.51
N VAL A 602 -14.86 -51.90 -11.91
CA VAL A 602 -13.85 -51.35 -11.00
C VAL A 602 -14.27 -49.98 -10.47
N SER A 603 -14.87 -49.12 -11.29
CA SER A 603 -15.31 -47.77 -10.90
C SER A 603 -16.50 -47.82 -9.94
N SER A 604 -17.50 -48.66 -10.22
CA SER A 604 -18.60 -48.99 -9.30
C SER A 604 -18.08 -49.47 -7.94
N LEU A 605 -17.17 -50.45 -7.91
CA LEU A 605 -16.58 -50.94 -6.65
C LEU A 605 -15.70 -49.88 -5.94
N ASN A 606 -15.04 -48.98 -6.67
CA ASN A 606 -14.29 -47.87 -6.09
C ASN A 606 -15.22 -46.82 -5.46
N TYR A 607 -16.34 -46.50 -6.09
CA TYR A 607 -17.39 -45.65 -5.54
C TYR A 607 -17.93 -46.26 -4.23
N LEU A 608 -18.44 -47.49 -4.30
CA LEU A 608 -19.10 -48.20 -3.19
C LEU A 608 -18.23 -48.40 -1.94
N PHE A 609 -16.90 -48.60 -2.11
CA PHE A 609 -16.02 -49.00 -1.00
C PHE A 609 -14.85 -48.08 -0.69
N LEU A 610 -14.45 -47.20 -1.61
CA LEU A 610 -13.23 -46.39 -1.49
C LEU A 610 -13.45 -44.88 -1.64
N GLY A 611 -14.69 -44.44 -1.87
CA GLY A 611 -15.00 -43.02 -2.08
C GLY A 611 -14.48 -42.50 -3.43
N GLY A 612 -14.58 -43.34 -4.48
CA GLY A 612 -14.37 -42.91 -5.87
C GLY A 612 -15.43 -41.90 -6.33
N ALA A 613 -15.30 -41.44 -7.57
CA ALA A 613 -16.33 -40.61 -8.20
C ALA A 613 -17.66 -41.38 -8.33
N PRO A 614 -18.82 -40.71 -8.25
CA PRO A 614 -20.10 -41.31 -8.65
C PRO A 614 -20.08 -41.69 -10.13
N PRO A 615 -21.03 -42.53 -10.60
CA PRO A 615 -21.20 -42.77 -12.02
C PRO A 615 -21.53 -41.47 -12.77
N ALA A 616 -21.18 -41.42 -14.05
CA ALA A 616 -21.47 -40.29 -14.92
C ALA A 616 -22.99 -40.05 -15.10
N ALA A 617 -23.37 -38.89 -15.64
CA ALA A 617 -24.78 -38.55 -15.88
C ALA A 617 -25.50 -39.65 -16.69
N PRO A 618 -26.76 -40.03 -16.37
CA PRO A 618 -27.67 -39.42 -15.38
C PRO A 618 -27.32 -39.65 -13.89
N GLY A 619 -26.31 -40.45 -13.56
CA GLY A 619 -25.86 -40.68 -12.19
C GLY A 619 -26.60 -41.79 -11.46
N PRO A 620 -26.32 -42.01 -10.16
CA PRO A 620 -26.80 -43.16 -9.40
C PRO A 620 -28.26 -42.97 -8.92
N PRO A 621 -28.89 -43.99 -8.29
CA PRO A 621 -30.28 -43.90 -7.81
C PRO A 621 -30.59 -42.85 -6.73
N GLU A 622 -29.59 -42.16 -6.17
CA GLU A 622 -29.78 -40.95 -5.35
C GLU A 622 -30.05 -39.67 -6.18
N SER A 623 -29.77 -39.69 -7.49
CA SER A 623 -30.12 -38.63 -8.45
C SER A 623 -31.56 -38.78 -8.96
N ALA A 624 -32.02 -37.84 -9.79
CA ALA A 624 -33.18 -38.07 -10.64
C ALA A 624 -32.82 -39.05 -11.77
N CYS A 625 -33.79 -39.83 -12.26
CA CYS A 625 -33.65 -40.53 -13.54
C CYS A 625 -33.43 -39.50 -14.66
N GLY A 626 -32.60 -39.85 -15.65
CA GLY A 626 -32.39 -39.04 -16.83
C GLY A 626 -32.02 -39.90 -18.03
N ASN A 627 -31.99 -39.27 -19.20
CA ASN A 627 -31.59 -39.93 -20.44
C ASN A 627 -30.05 -39.97 -20.57
N ASP A 628 -29.59 -40.66 -21.60
CA ASP A 628 -28.17 -40.71 -21.97
C ASP A 628 -27.69 -39.34 -22.49
N PRO A 629 -26.61 -38.75 -21.92
CA PRO A 629 -26.08 -37.46 -22.37
C PRO A 629 -25.35 -37.49 -23.72
N ASP A 630 -25.03 -38.67 -24.27
CA ASP A 630 -24.52 -38.77 -25.65
C ASP A 630 -25.65 -38.64 -26.69
N ASP A 631 -25.31 -38.19 -27.90
CA ASP A 631 -26.26 -38.05 -29.02
C ASP A 631 -26.95 -39.39 -29.35
N ALA A 632 -28.24 -39.38 -29.69
CA ALA A 632 -28.95 -40.56 -30.17
C ALA A 632 -28.38 -41.09 -31.51
N ASP A 633 -28.43 -42.41 -31.73
CA ASP A 633 -27.79 -43.10 -32.88
C ASP A 633 -26.26 -42.88 -33.01
N SER A 634 -25.61 -42.36 -31.95
CA SER A 634 -24.16 -42.07 -31.95
C SER A 634 -23.29 -43.31 -31.70
N ARG A 635 -22.06 -43.11 -31.22
CA ARG A 635 -21.22 -44.19 -30.69
C ARG A 635 -21.32 -44.32 -29.17
N GLY A 636 -21.79 -43.28 -28.48
CA GLY A 636 -22.07 -43.32 -27.04
C GLY A 636 -23.37 -44.04 -26.71
N ASP A 637 -24.38 -43.95 -27.60
CA ASP A 637 -25.65 -44.66 -27.50
C ASP A 637 -25.46 -46.20 -27.63
N LEU A 638 -25.15 -46.84 -26.50
CA LEU A 638 -25.17 -48.29 -26.31
C LEU A 638 -26.62 -48.78 -26.18
N GLY A 639 -27.47 -47.90 -25.64
CA GLY A 639 -28.92 -47.93 -25.78
C GLY A 639 -29.66 -48.70 -24.70
N CYS A 640 -30.89 -48.26 -24.40
CA CYS A 640 -31.76 -48.89 -23.40
C CYS A 640 -33.10 -49.35 -23.98
N THR A 641 -33.32 -50.66 -23.89
CA THR A 641 -34.53 -51.36 -24.38
C THR A 641 -35.60 -51.56 -23.30
N GLY A 642 -35.24 -51.32 -22.05
CA GLY A 642 -36.12 -51.32 -20.90
C GLY A 642 -35.34 -51.02 -19.62
N TYR A 643 -35.93 -50.22 -18.74
CA TYR A 643 -35.41 -49.94 -17.41
C TYR A 643 -36.60 -49.94 -16.42
N SER A 644 -36.35 -50.29 -15.16
CA SER A 644 -37.39 -50.44 -14.13
C SER A 644 -37.04 -49.79 -12.79
N GLY A 645 -35.89 -49.10 -12.72
CA GLY A 645 -35.52 -48.28 -11.56
C GLY A 645 -36.20 -46.91 -11.53
N CYS A 646 -36.97 -46.58 -12.58
CA CYS A 646 -37.80 -45.40 -12.77
C CYS A 646 -39.28 -45.82 -12.95
#